data_AF-A0A0J9XKG3-F1
#
_entry.id   AF-A0A0J9XKG3-F1
#
_cell.length_a   1.000
_cell.length_b   1.000
_cell.length_c   1.000
_cell.angle_alpha   90.00
_cell.angle_beta   90.00
_cell.angle_gamma   90.00
#
_symmetry.space_group_name_H-M   'P 1'
#
loop_
_entity.id
_entity.type
_entity.pdbx_description
1 polymer ?
#
loop_
_entity_poly.entity_id
_entity_poly.type
_entity_poly.pdbx_seq_one_letter_code
_entity_poly.pdbx_strand_id
1 'polypeptide(L)'
;MDYKKKRLELREKNMAVWDGATDVFPVSPNLDSSLKKNTGFIRKVRTSLNEASLPSLLKDISTLTLVKYLSEIVSALTEGFTQCKSTASLLVGVEVSSALFQRFGPEFCGPLLSNMLHGVANPPKSTLNALTAENRQREAKARLERQRIVIRIIIELWLAGVFRSSLDLVDYDLPSFATVKNKAGTVDPPPLASIKEILSSDLVTYSPVTITIMIIKNYKDYLLGNESLDVEDESTKFVSREMQFKFRKVFTTYARSMETYTRSKARVLIKLEQSNEMSYLRAGRINQTRENDYAVLLEECEKLVNGCTELFNLLGLKLWPIQLVSGKTIKEDGNNNGNWEDDYERNFYENIINLSPRKDEEAKTPEIDHANEDEELIKDFESIKVEPTNVNEGKKSKKEKKDSEAESFVYKEKVVEDVVHTGDAEETTANGEKMMNILMTLSSKTSKEVADQCALDFRHVNNRASRRKVLNFFLELKTTDQHKLPIYTRFIATLAPICPDLVSGILAYLENYFRYIIKKPYPSLYLARLYVMRFFSEMIKFKLVPKKTIFYLLHASITRLSHHTAEIISHLLEGCGRFLFRNPETNFLLLKYLDLLKDQQAKQYLAVEDRMMIASALYYVNPPPEIKAEEKKRPIIEKYIRKLIYIDLDSKSALHVFKKLMMMDWEDPDTLKALKKVFCKIWKVKQGNIQLMAKFIESIKPYYPSFTVMVIDSILEDIKVGVEQGGYKNNQKRISQVTYLGELYNNRIIDHNIVMSTLYLILTFGYPNNQPTPYGCPLDPNDELFRIRLVCSLLDSCGKVLNHTDAAHPEKGIGSQIDVFMYFLQYFIQCKQNMSVDVEFQVRDTFKLMRPEMPIYTSLQTSSEALKSIIAGKVPEPETIDNEDFDDAEDDITAVDEVSRDSKYFIPKKPETELSEIEKERLKAKEARKQKRREEKENQKAIDDFEAEFQNMMLERYKNTPGKRSTFDIPVPKHNTPEVNYVPSKDGSKPQTLGKVEYMLLTKKVNKQDLKGISLPQESKFVESVLREKENRWKAQERIRNIVLRYEREHLDDDSPMENDPLRPIMQPKIVRRRVLTTESIEKMKTVDPETTTSSSGNSAKRSDALDK
;
A
#
# COMPACT_ATOMS: atom_id res chain seq x y z
N MET A 1 -45.04 -38.08 8.67
CA MET A 1 -44.20 -38.95 9.52
C MET A 1 -42.93 -38.20 9.87
N ASP A 2 -42.52 -38.18 11.13
CA ASP A 2 -41.23 -37.64 11.54
C ASP A 2 -40.13 -38.65 11.19
N TYR A 3 -39.46 -38.43 10.06
CA TYR A 3 -38.48 -39.40 9.56
C TYR A 3 -37.25 -39.52 10.46
N LYS A 4 -36.93 -38.51 11.30
CA LYS A 4 -35.83 -38.62 12.28
C LYS A 4 -36.12 -39.74 13.27
N LYS A 5 -37.36 -39.83 13.79
CA LYS A 5 -37.83 -40.90 14.68
C LYS A 5 -37.85 -42.25 13.98
N LYS A 6 -38.32 -42.33 12.73
CA LYS A 6 -38.36 -43.60 11.99
C LYS A 6 -36.96 -44.16 11.75
N ARG A 7 -35.99 -43.31 11.41
CA ARG A 7 -34.58 -43.69 11.24
C ARG A 7 -33.97 -44.21 12.55
N LEU A 8 -34.36 -43.67 13.71
CA LEU A 8 -33.92 -44.15 15.02
C LEU A 8 -34.51 -45.52 15.36
N GLU A 9 -35.82 -45.73 15.14
CA GLU A 9 -36.50 -47.03 15.33
C GLU A 9 -35.86 -48.14 14.47
N LEU A 10 -35.52 -47.83 13.21
CA LEU A 10 -34.83 -48.77 12.33
C LEU A 10 -33.41 -49.06 12.82
N ARG A 11 -32.68 -48.04 13.30
CA ARG A 11 -31.32 -48.18 13.82
C ARG A 11 -31.27 -49.08 15.05
N GLU A 12 -32.17 -48.92 16.01
CA GLU A 12 -32.25 -49.77 17.20
C GLU A 12 -32.47 -51.24 16.82
N LYS A 13 -33.41 -51.52 15.92
CA LYS A 13 -33.69 -52.89 15.43
C LYS A 13 -32.52 -53.49 14.66
N ASN A 14 -31.88 -52.71 13.79
CA ASN A 14 -30.73 -53.19 13.01
C ASN A 14 -29.50 -53.41 13.90
N MET A 15 -29.26 -52.57 14.92
CA MET A 15 -28.19 -52.78 15.89
C MET A 15 -28.42 -54.03 16.73
N ALA A 16 -29.65 -54.31 17.18
CA ALA A 16 -29.96 -55.54 17.91
C ALA A 16 -29.57 -56.82 17.14
N VAL A 17 -29.72 -56.83 15.81
CA VAL A 17 -29.28 -57.95 14.96
C VAL A 17 -27.75 -58.05 14.88
N TRP A 18 -27.04 -56.92 14.87
CA TRP A 18 -25.57 -56.91 15.00
C TRP A 18 -25.08 -57.39 16.37
N ASP A 19 -25.90 -57.22 17.42
CA ASP A 19 -25.65 -57.73 18.78
C ASP A 19 -26.08 -59.21 18.97
N GLY A 20 -26.57 -59.86 17.89
CA GLY A 20 -26.89 -61.29 17.86
C GLY A 20 -28.36 -61.64 18.08
N ALA A 21 -29.28 -60.67 18.13
CA ALA A 21 -30.71 -60.95 18.23
C ALA A 21 -31.24 -61.62 16.94
N THR A 22 -31.98 -62.72 17.13
CA THR A 22 -32.72 -63.43 16.07
C THR A 22 -34.19 -63.04 16.10
N ASP A 23 -34.91 -63.28 15.00
CA ASP A 23 -36.35 -62.99 14.83
C ASP A 23 -36.79 -61.53 15.10
N VAL A 24 -35.90 -60.55 14.89
CA VAL A 24 -36.18 -59.12 15.08
C VAL A 24 -37.25 -58.60 14.10
N PHE A 25 -37.35 -59.20 12.90
CA PHE A 25 -38.46 -58.96 11.98
C PHE A 25 -39.55 -60.03 12.16
N PRO A 26 -40.85 -59.66 12.31
CA PRO A 26 -41.91 -60.64 12.51
C PRO A 26 -42.19 -61.44 11.22
N VAL A 27 -42.00 -62.75 11.29
CA VAL A 27 -42.20 -63.70 10.19
C VAL A 27 -43.43 -64.59 10.45
N SER A 28 -44.19 -64.94 9.42
CA SER A 28 -45.32 -65.88 9.55
C SER A 28 -44.83 -67.32 9.74
N PRO A 29 -45.48 -68.15 10.58
CA PRO A 29 -45.00 -69.50 10.92
C PRO A 29 -44.96 -70.46 9.72
N ASN A 30 -45.83 -70.27 8.73
CA ASN A 30 -45.85 -71.05 7.48
C ASN A 30 -45.43 -70.16 6.31
N LEU A 31 -44.19 -70.31 5.86
CA LEU A 31 -43.63 -69.55 4.75
C LEU A 31 -43.93 -70.18 3.38
N ASP A 32 -44.27 -69.35 2.40
CA ASP A 32 -44.60 -69.76 1.04
C ASP A 32 -43.34 -69.80 0.15
N SER A 33 -43.07 -70.98 -0.43
CA SER A 33 -41.93 -71.25 -1.31
C SER A 33 -42.26 -71.21 -2.80
N SER A 34 -43.45 -70.75 -3.18
CA SER A 34 -43.90 -70.64 -4.57
C SER A 34 -42.94 -69.79 -5.41
N LEU A 35 -42.34 -70.40 -6.44
CA LEU A 35 -41.46 -69.72 -7.39
C LEU A 35 -42.12 -68.47 -7.99
N LYS A 36 -43.43 -68.54 -8.29
CA LYS A 36 -44.21 -67.41 -8.85
C LYS A 36 -44.30 -66.21 -7.90
N LYS A 37 -44.38 -66.44 -6.58
CA LYS A 37 -44.41 -65.35 -5.60
C LYS A 37 -43.02 -64.79 -5.32
N ASN A 38 -42.01 -65.65 -5.20
CA ASN A 38 -40.62 -65.24 -5.00
C ASN A 38 -40.08 -64.42 -6.20
N THR A 39 -40.27 -64.88 -7.43
CA THR A 39 -39.93 -64.11 -8.65
C THR A 39 -40.76 -62.83 -8.80
N GLY A 40 -42.03 -62.86 -8.38
CA GLY A 40 -42.88 -61.67 -8.28
C GLY A 40 -42.32 -60.62 -7.33
N PHE A 41 -41.85 -61.02 -6.14
CA PHE A 41 -41.19 -60.14 -5.17
C PHE A 41 -39.89 -59.55 -5.73
N ILE A 42 -39.01 -60.36 -6.31
CA ILE A 42 -37.75 -59.91 -6.94
C ILE A 42 -38.04 -58.84 -8.01
N ARG A 43 -39.06 -59.05 -8.86
CA ARG A 43 -39.48 -58.06 -9.85
C ARG A 43 -39.99 -56.76 -9.22
N LYS A 44 -40.79 -56.83 -8.15
CA LYS A 44 -41.24 -55.63 -7.41
C LYS A 44 -40.06 -54.86 -6.83
N VAL A 45 -39.11 -55.54 -6.21
CA VAL A 45 -37.90 -54.91 -5.64
C VAL A 45 -37.04 -54.23 -6.72
N ARG A 46 -36.95 -54.83 -7.92
CA ARG A 46 -36.22 -54.25 -9.07
C ARG A 46 -36.86 -52.99 -9.67
N THR A 47 -38.19 -52.92 -9.78
CA THR A 47 -38.87 -51.87 -10.58
C THR A 47 -39.86 -50.98 -9.81
N SER A 48 -40.22 -51.33 -8.58
CA SER A 48 -41.20 -50.60 -7.77
C SER A 48 -40.75 -50.46 -6.33
N LEU A 49 -39.80 -49.56 -6.09
CA LEU A 49 -39.45 -49.05 -4.75
C LEU A 49 -40.10 -47.68 -4.56
N ASN A 50 -41.39 -47.69 -4.18
CA ASN A 50 -42.17 -46.48 -3.96
C ASN A 50 -43.14 -46.64 -2.76
N GLU A 51 -43.67 -45.53 -2.26
CA GLU A 51 -44.47 -45.53 -1.02
C GLU A 51 -45.72 -46.41 -1.10
N ALA A 52 -46.36 -46.49 -2.28
CA ALA A 52 -47.52 -47.35 -2.53
C ALA A 52 -47.21 -48.86 -2.50
N SER A 53 -45.97 -49.27 -2.79
CA SER A 53 -45.55 -50.67 -2.82
C SER A 53 -44.96 -51.16 -1.49
N LEU A 54 -44.52 -50.25 -0.62
CA LEU A 54 -43.91 -50.57 0.69
C LEU A 54 -44.74 -51.56 1.54
N PRO A 55 -46.07 -51.41 1.74
CA PRO A 55 -46.84 -52.36 2.55
C PRO A 55 -46.91 -53.75 1.93
N SER A 56 -46.95 -53.85 0.59
CA SER A 56 -46.89 -55.14 -0.10
C SER A 56 -45.51 -55.79 0.03
N LEU A 57 -44.43 -55.01 -0.07
CA LEU A 57 -43.06 -55.52 0.02
C LEU A 57 -42.78 -56.06 1.43
N LEU A 58 -43.18 -55.33 2.48
CA LEU A 58 -43.02 -55.79 3.87
C LEU A 58 -43.84 -57.07 4.15
N LYS A 59 -45.06 -57.18 3.60
CA LYS A 59 -45.88 -58.39 3.70
C LYS A 59 -45.28 -59.58 2.94
N ASP A 60 -44.72 -59.35 1.76
CA ASP A 60 -44.02 -60.39 1.00
C ASP A 60 -42.76 -60.86 1.78
N ILE A 61 -42.01 -59.94 2.41
CA ILE A 61 -40.87 -60.28 3.27
C ILE A 61 -41.28 -61.11 4.49
N SER A 62 -42.43 -60.87 5.11
CA SER A 62 -42.89 -61.67 6.26
C SER A 62 -43.43 -63.05 5.91
N THR A 63 -43.79 -63.30 4.63
CA THR A 63 -44.53 -64.51 4.22
C THR A 63 -43.81 -65.44 3.23
N LEU A 64 -42.71 -65.03 2.60
CA LEU A 64 -42.02 -65.83 1.57
C LEU A 64 -40.72 -66.50 2.08
N THR A 65 -40.35 -67.68 1.55
CA THR A 65 -39.02 -68.30 1.79
C THR A 65 -37.94 -67.69 0.87
N LEU A 66 -37.36 -66.55 1.27
CA LEU A 66 -36.44 -65.79 0.42
C LEU A 66 -34.99 -66.29 0.41
N VAL A 67 -34.57 -67.16 1.36
CA VAL A 67 -33.16 -67.60 1.57
C VAL A 67 -32.48 -68.06 0.27
N LYS A 68 -33.13 -68.93 -0.52
CA LYS A 68 -32.57 -69.46 -1.78
C LYS A 68 -32.41 -68.42 -2.89
N TYR A 69 -33.04 -67.26 -2.76
CA TYR A 69 -33.04 -66.19 -3.76
C TYR A 69 -32.27 -64.95 -3.29
N LEU A 70 -31.52 -65.03 -2.18
CA LEU A 70 -30.92 -63.86 -1.53
C LEU A 70 -29.97 -63.08 -2.47
N SER A 71 -29.18 -63.79 -3.29
CA SER A 71 -28.31 -63.20 -4.32
C SER A 71 -29.08 -62.46 -5.41
N GLU A 72 -30.16 -63.06 -5.94
CA GLU A 72 -31.06 -62.42 -6.91
C GLU A 72 -31.77 -61.20 -6.32
N ILE A 73 -32.18 -61.28 -5.05
CA ILE A 73 -32.81 -60.17 -4.32
C ILE A 73 -31.82 -59.03 -4.13
N VAL A 74 -30.58 -59.28 -3.73
CA VAL A 74 -29.56 -58.24 -3.59
C VAL A 74 -29.26 -57.59 -4.94
N SER A 75 -29.12 -58.36 -6.02
CA SER A 75 -28.91 -57.83 -7.37
C SER A 75 -30.09 -56.95 -7.83
N ALA A 76 -31.32 -57.45 -7.70
CA ALA A 76 -32.54 -56.69 -8.01
C ALA A 76 -32.69 -55.43 -7.15
N LEU A 77 -32.34 -55.49 -5.87
CA LEU A 77 -32.38 -54.36 -4.95
C LEU A 77 -31.31 -53.32 -5.29
N THR A 78 -30.09 -53.73 -5.66
CA THR A 78 -29.04 -52.83 -6.17
C THR A 78 -29.54 -52.08 -7.41
N GLU A 79 -30.11 -52.78 -8.39
CA GLU A 79 -30.69 -52.15 -9.59
C GLU A 79 -31.83 -51.18 -9.24
N GLY A 80 -32.80 -51.60 -8.43
CA GLY A 80 -33.94 -50.77 -8.02
C GLY A 80 -33.51 -49.52 -7.25
N PHE A 81 -32.50 -49.64 -6.39
CA PHE A 81 -31.88 -48.50 -5.70
C PHE A 81 -31.29 -47.47 -6.66
N THR A 82 -30.62 -47.88 -7.73
CA THR A 82 -30.10 -46.93 -8.74
C THR A 82 -31.18 -46.17 -9.50
N GLN A 83 -32.44 -46.62 -9.45
CA GLN A 83 -33.60 -45.95 -10.05
C GLN A 83 -34.29 -44.97 -9.07
N CYS A 84 -33.95 -45.01 -7.77
CA CYS A 84 -34.56 -44.19 -6.71
C CYS A 84 -34.08 -42.73 -6.74
N LYS A 85 -34.63 -41.91 -7.65
CA LYS A 85 -34.30 -40.49 -7.79
C LYS A 85 -34.87 -39.60 -6.69
N SER A 86 -36.05 -39.93 -6.15
CA SER A 86 -36.69 -39.16 -5.08
C SER A 86 -36.16 -39.58 -3.70
N THR A 87 -36.08 -38.63 -2.77
CA THR A 87 -35.79 -38.93 -1.36
C THR A 87 -36.80 -39.94 -0.82
N ALA A 88 -38.11 -39.78 -1.08
CA ALA A 88 -39.14 -40.70 -0.58
C ALA A 88 -38.94 -42.16 -1.05
N SER A 89 -38.62 -42.38 -2.33
CA SER A 89 -38.29 -43.71 -2.87
C SER A 89 -37.04 -44.31 -2.23
N LEU A 90 -36.04 -43.47 -1.90
CA LEU A 90 -34.84 -43.91 -1.19
C LEU A 90 -35.17 -44.39 0.23
N LEU A 91 -36.05 -43.70 0.96
CA LEU A 91 -36.44 -44.09 2.33
C LEU A 91 -37.21 -45.42 2.33
N VAL A 92 -38.08 -45.62 1.34
CA VAL A 92 -38.77 -46.91 1.10
C VAL A 92 -37.76 -48.04 0.88
N GLY A 93 -36.74 -47.82 0.04
CA GLY A 93 -35.66 -48.80 -0.17
C GLY A 93 -34.88 -49.10 1.12
N VAL A 94 -34.66 -48.10 1.97
CA VAL A 94 -33.99 -48.24 3.29
C VAL A 94 -34.85 -49.05 4.27
N GLU A 95 -36.17 -48.87 4.30
CA GLU A 95 -37.08 -49.69 5.10
C GLU A 95 -37.13 -51.15 4.62
N VAL A 96 -37.25 -51.37 3.31
CA VAL A 96 -37.20 -52.72 2.70
C VAL A 96 -35.86 -53.41 2.98
N SER A 97 -34.74 -52.68 2.89
CA SER A 97 -33.41 -53.21 3.20
C SER A 97 -33.22 -53.51 4.69
N SER A 98 -33.78 -52.68 5.56
CA SER A 98 -33.76 -52.92 7.01
C SER A 98 -34.57 -54.16 7.37
N ALA A 99 -35.74 -54.37 6.76
CA ALA A 99 -36.54 -55.58 6.96
C ALA A 99 -35.84 -56.86 6.46
N LEU A 100 -35.15 -56.80 5.31
CA LEU A 100 -34.33 -57.92 4.82
C LEU A 100 -33.12 -58.17 5.72
N PHE A 101 -32.44 -57.12 6.19
CA PHE A 101 -31.34 -57.23 7.14
C PHE A 101 -31.78 -57.80 8.49
N GLN A 102 -32.94 -57.38 9.01
CA GLN A 102 -33.50 -57.89 10.27
C GLN A 102 -33.89 -59.38 10.21
N ARG A 103 -33.95 -59.97 9.01
CA ARG A 103 -34.30 -61.37 8.78
C ARG A 103 -33.11 -62.24 8.36
N PHE A 104 -32.12 -61.70 7.66
CA PHE A 104 -30.99 -62.46 7.08
C PHE A 104 -29.61 -61.98 7.57
N GLY A 105 -29.54 -60.90 8.35
CA GLY A 105 -28.31 -60.42 8.98
C GLY A 105 -27.17 -60.13 7.99
N PRO A 106 -25.92 -60.45 8.36
CA PRO A 106 -24.74 -60.16 7.54
C PRO A 106 -24.77 -60.78 6.13
N GLU A 107 -25.41 -61.94 5.93
CA GLU A 107 -25.49 -62.63 4.63
C GLU A 107 -26.17 -61.78 3.55
N PHE A 108 -27.11 -60.91 3.94
CA PHE A 108 -27.74 -59.93 3.06
C PHE A 108 -26.89 -58.66 2.91
N CYS A 109 -26.33 -58.19 4.03
CA CYS A 109 -25.61 -56.92 4.11
C CYS A 109 -24.30 -56.91 3.32
N GLY A 110 -23.53 -58.01 3.36
CA GLY A 110 -22.24 -58.15 2.72
C GLY A 110 -22.26 -57.96 1.20
N PRO A 111 -23.02 -58.78 0.46
CA PRO A 111 -23.17 -58.65 -0.99
C PRO A 111 -23.73 -57.28 -1.40
N LEU A 112 -24.67 -56.73 -0.60
CA LEU A 112 -25.25 -55.41 -0.87
C LEU A 112 -24.20 -54.30 -0.72
N LEU A 113 -23.38 -54.32 0.34
CA LEU A 113 -22.34 -53.32 0.56
C LEU A 113 -21.24 -53.42 -0.50
N SER A 114 -20.79 -54.63 -0.86
CA SER A 114 -19.82 -54.85 -1.95
C SER A 114 -20.32 -54.23 -3.26
N ASN A 115 -21.54 -54.55 -3.70
CA ASN A 115 -22.15 -53.98 -4.90
C ASN A 115 -22.20 -52.44 -4.86
N MET A 116 -22.56 -51.85 -3.72
CA MET A 116 -22.63 -50.39 -3.57
C MET A 116 -21.23 -49.74 -3.60
N LEU A 117 -20.22 -50.35 -2.96
CA LEU A 117 -18.85 -49.83 -2.98
C LEU A 117 -18.22 -49.92 -4.37
N HIS A 118 -18.42 -51.03 -5.11
CA HIS A 118 -18.05 -51.13 -6.53
C HIS A 118 -18.81 -50.10 -7.40
N GLY A 119 -20.05 -49.76 -7.03
CA GLY A 119 -20.82 -48.66 -7.65
C GLY A 119 -20.28 -47.25 -7.38
N VAL A 120 -19.42 -47.07 -6.37
CA VAL A 120 -18.69 -45.82 -6.10
C VAL A 120 -17.29 -45.82 -6.72
N ALA A 121 -16.64 -46.99 -6.80
CA ALA A 121 -15.27 -47.17 -7.26
C ALA A 121 -14.97 -46.41 -8.56
N ASN A 122 -13.83 -45.73 -8.61
CA ASN A 122 -13.39 -45.09 -9.84
C ASN A 122 -12.69 -46.10 -10.77
N PRO A 123 -12.95 -46.06 -12.08
CA PRO A 123 -12.22 -46.90 -13.03
C PRO A 123 -10.72 -46.52 -13.07
N PRO A 124 -9.82 -47.49 -13.27
CA PRO A 124 -8.38 -47.23 -13.28
C PRO A 124 -8.00 -46.27 -14.42
N LYS A 125 -6.99 -45.41 -14.18
CA LYS A 125 -6.58 -44.36 -15.15
C LYS A 125 -6.22 -44.92 -16.54
N SER A 126 -5.75 -46.15 -16.62
CA SER A 126 -5.48 -46.85 -17.88
C SER A 126 -6.74 -47.05 -18.74
N THR A 127 -7.86 -47.47 -18.15
CA THR A 127 -9.12 -47.67 -18.90
C THR A 127 -9.74 -46.35 -19.33
N LEU A 128 -9.64 -45.30 -18.50
CA LEU A 128 -10.09 -43.96 -18.87
C LEU A 128 -9.30 -43.38 -20.05
N ASN A 129 -7.98 -43.61 -20.07
CA ASN A 129 -7.10 -43.13 -21.14
C ASN A 129 -7.34 -43.85 -22.48
N ALA A 130 -7.81 -45.10 -22.47
CA ALA A 130 -8.14 -45.87 -23.67
C ALA A 130 -9.44 -45.40 -24.36
N LEU A 131 -10.31 -44.67 -23.67
CA LEU A 131 -11.54 -44.11 -24.26
C LEU A 131 -11.27 -42.83 -25.06
N THR A 132 -11.99 -42.67 -26.18
CA THR A 132 -12.06 -41.39 -26.92
C THR A 132 -12.63 -40.27 -26.06
N ALA A 133 -12.31 -39.01 -26.38
CA ALA A 133 -12.69 -37.85 -25.57
C ALA A 133 -14.20 -37.75 -25.30
N GLU A 134 -15.03 -37.97 -26.34
CA GLU A 134 -16.50 -37.96 -26.24
C GLU A 134 -17.02 -39.10 -25.33
N ASN A 135 -16.51 -40.32 -25.51
CA ASN A 135 -16.89 -41.46 -24.68
C ASN A 135 -16.44 -41.27 -23.22
N ARG A 136 -15.28 -40.64 -22.98
CA ARG A 136 -14.78 -40.30 -21.64
C ARG A 136 -15.67 -39.27 -20.95
N GLN A 137 -16.16 -38.25 -21.67
CA GLN A 137 -17.13 -37.29 -21.10
C GLN A 137 -18.47 -37.96 -20.77
N ARG A 138 -18.96 -38.84 -21.66
CA ARG A 138 -20.21 -39.59 -21.47
C ARG A 138 -20.13 -40.57 -20.28
N GLU A 139 -19.01 -41.29 -20.17
CA GLU A 139 -18.70 -42.19 -19.05
C GLU A 139 -18.56 -41.41 -17.74
N ALA A 140 -17.82 -40.30 -17.72
CA ALA A 140 -17.70 -39.45 -16.53
C ALA A 140 -19.06 -38.91 -16.05
N LYS A 141 -19.92 -38.44 -16.96
CA LYS A 141 -21.28 -37.97 -16.61
C LYS A 141 -22.14 -39.10 -16.02
N ALA A 142 -22.08 -40.30 -16.60
CA ALA A 142 -22.79 -41.47 -16.09
C ALA A 142 -22.23 -41.96 -14.74
N ARG A 143 -20.90 -41.90 -14.55
CA ARG A 143 -20.21 -42.23 -13.29
C ARG A 143 -20.64 -41.27 -12.17
N LEU A 144 -20.66 -39.96 -12.42
CA LEU A 144 -21.05 -38.97 -11.42
C LEU A 144 -22.51 -39.14 -10.98
N GLU A 145 -23.44 -39.37 -11.90
CA GLU A 145 -24.85 -39.62 -11.53
C GLU A 145 -25.01 -40.94 -10.75
N ARG A 146 -24.27 -41.99 -11.10
CA ARG A 146 -24.21 -43.24 -10.33
C ARG A 146 -23.67 -43.01 -8.92
N GLN A 147 -22.50 -42.39 -8.79
CA GLN A 147 -21.86 -42.05 -7.51
C GLN A 147 -22.78 -41.19 -6.64
N ARG A 148 -23.49 -40.22 -7.24
CA ARG A 148 -24.46 -39.33 -6.58
C ARG A 148 -25.64 -40.08 -5.97
N ILE A 149 -26.16 -41.10 -6.64
CA ILE A 149 -27.27 -41.91 -6.12
C ILE A 149 -26.75 -42.90 -5.07
N VAL A 150 -25.69 -43.65 -5.39
CA VAL A 150 -25.12 -44.70 -4.53
C VAL A 150 -24.59 -44.14 -3.20
N ILE A 151 -23.95 -42.96 -3.18
CA ILE A 151 -23.46 -42.39 -1.92
C ILE A 151 -24.59 -42.05 -0.95
N ARG A 152 -25.76 -41.63 -1.44
CA ARG A 152 -26.94 -41.38 -0.58
C ARG A 152 -27.46 -42.68 0.04
N ILE A 153 -27.48 -43.77 -0.73
CA ILE A 153 -27.87 -45.10 -0.26
C ILE A 153 -26.91 -45.58 0.83
N ILE A 154 -25.60 -45.46 0.62
CA ILE A 154 -24.58 -45.80 1.62
C ILE A 154 -24.75 -44.97 2.90
N ILE A 155 -24.99 -43.66 2.80
CA ILE A 155 -25.23 -42.79 3.96
C ILE A 155 -26.50 -43.19 4.72
N GLU A 156 -27.64 -43.37 4.04
CA GLU A 156 -28.91 -43.73 4.71
C GLU A 156 -28.84 -45.10 5.39
N LEU A 157 -28.32 -46.13 4.71
CA LEU A 157 -28.21 -47.49 5.27
C LEU A 157 -27.20 -47.56 6.43
N TRP A 158 -26.17 -46.71 6.44
CA TRP A 158 -25.25 -46.56 7.58
C TRP A 158 -25.88 -45.80 8.76
N LEU A 159 -26.64 -44.74 8.50
CA LEU A 159 -27.40 -44.03 9.54
C LEU A 159 -28.50 -44.93 10.13
N ALA A 160 -29.13 -45.77 9.32
CA ALA A 160 -30.07 -46.81 9.76
C ALA A 160 -29.39 -48.04 10.40
N GLY A 161 -28.06 -48.12 10.49
CA GLY A 161 -27.35 -49.22 11.16
C GLY A 161 -27.30 -50.56 10.41
N VAL A 162 -27.74 -50.61 9.14
CA VAL A 162 -27.54 -51.79 8.27
C VAL A 162 -26.05 -51.95 7.96
N PHE A 163 -25.40 -50.86 7.54
CA PHE A 163 -23.95 -50.81 7.35
C PHE A 163 -23.26 -50.32 8.63
N ARG A 164 -22.22 -51.03 9.08
CA ARG A 164 -21.41 -50.67 10.26
C ARG A 164 -19.95 -50.38 9.86
N SER A 165 -19.17 -51.40 9.54
CA SER A 165 -17.79 -51.29 9.05
C SER A 165 -17.56 -52.13 7.80
N SER A 166 -16.62 -51.71 6.94
CA SER A 166 -16.13 -52.54 5.83
C SER A 166 -15.40 -53.80 6.32
N LEU A 167 -14.90 -53.80 7.56
CA LEU A 167 -14.22 -54.94 8.19
C LEU A 167 -15.17 -56.03 8.70
N ASP A 168 -16.46 -55.76 8.82
CA ASP A 168 -17.45 -56.76 9.27
C ASP A 168 -17.80 -57.78 8.18
N LEU A 169 -17.28 -57.58 6.95
CA LEU A 169 -17.74 -58.21 5.70
C LEU A 169 -16.56 -58.65 4.81
N VAL A 170 -15.45 -59.07 5.42
CA VAL A 170 -14.18 -59.41 4.73
C VAL A 170 -14.30 -60.62 3.79
N ASP A 171 -15.29 -61.49 3.99
CA ASP A 171 -15.54 -62.66 3.13
C ASP A 171 -16.13 -62.31 1.75
N TYR A 172 -16.42 -61.03 1.48
CA TYR A 172 -16.95 -60.54 0.22
C TYR A 172 -15.92 -59.70 -0.55
N ASP A 173 -15.98 -59.73 -1.89
CA ASP A 173 -15.06 -58.98 -2.76
C ASP A 173 -15.27 -57.46 -2.62
N LEU A 174 -14.42 -56.81 -1.83
CA LEU A 174 -14.48 -55.39 -1.51
C LEU A 174 -13.45 -54.59 -2.32
N PRO A 175 -13.82 -53.42 -2.87
CA PRO A 175 -12.87 -52.53 -3.54
C PRO A 175 -11.68 -52.17 -2.65
N SER A 176 -10.50 -52.04 -3.26
CA SER A 176 -9.23 -51.75 -2.56
C SER A 176 -9.26 -50.47 -1.70
N PHE A 177 -10.07 -49.46 -2.07
CA PHE A 177 -10.22 -48.23 -1.27
C PHE A 177 -10.98 -48.46 0.05
N ALA A 178 -11.84 -49.48 0.13
CA ALA A 178 -12.72 -49.73 1.27
C ALA A 178 -12.03 -50.45 2.44
N THR A 179 -10.85 -51.05 2.19
CA THR A 179 -10.06 -51.81 3.17
C THR A 179 -8.80 -51.06 3.66
N VAL A 180 -8.56 -49.84 3.16
CA VAL A 180 -7.39 -49.02 3.54
C VAL A 180 -7.46 -48.63 5.02
N LYS A 181 -6.42 -49.00 5.77
CA LYS A 181 -6.23 -48.57 7.17
C LYS A 181 -5.65 -47.15 7.21
N ASN A 182 -6.23 -46.28 8.02
CA ASN A 182 -5.67 -44.96 8.32
C ASN A 182 -4.39 -45.07 9.17
N LYS A 183 -3.70 -43.93 9.36
CA LYS A 183 -2.53 -43.81 10.26
C LYS A 183 -2.77 -44.26 11.71
N ALA A 184 -4.03 -44.39 12.14
CA ALA A 184 -4.44 -44.90 13.45
C ALA A 184 -4.76 -46.41 13.46
N GLY A 185 -4.44 -47.14 12.39
CA GLY A 185 -4.71 -48.58 12.26
C GLY A 185 -6.17 -48.96 11.93
N THR A 186 -7.11 -48.02 12.08
CA THR A 186 -8.55 -48.22 11.83
C THR A 186 -8.93 -48.01 10.36
N VAL A 187 -9.88 -48.81 9.87
CA VAL A 187 -10.55 -48.60 8.57
C VAL A 187 -11.68 -47.58 8.75
N ASP A 188 -11.90 -46.72 7.75
CA ASP A 188 -13.01 -45.76 7.77
C ASP A 188 -14.36 -46.43 7.53
N PRO A 189 -15.47 -45.91 8.09
CA PRO A 189 -16.79 -46.43 7.79
C PRO A 189 -17.12 -46.21 6.30
N PRO A 190 -18.01 -47.03 5.72
CA PRO A 190 -18.31 -47.01 4.29
C PRO A 190 -18.61 -45.61 3.70
N PRO A 191 -19.43 -44.73 4.34
CA PRO A 191 -19.69 -43.41 3.78
C PRO A 191 -18.44 -42.52 3.71
N LEU A 192 -17.54 -42.60 4.69
CA LEU A 192 -16.33 -41.78 4.73
C LEU A 192 -15.28 -42.29 3.74
N ALA A 193 -15.14 -43.61 3.61
CA ALA A 193 -14.31 -44.22 2.58
C ALA A 193 -14.80 -43.86 1.17
N SER A 194 -16.11 -44.00 0.91
CA SER A 194 -16.73 -43.61 -0.37
C SER A 194 -16.60 -42.13 -0.68
N ILE A 195 -16.79 -41.23 0.29
CA ILE A 195 -16.57 -39.78 0.09
C ILE A 195 -15.10 -39.50 -0.24
N LYS A 196 -14.15 -40.10 0.48
CA LYS A 196 -12.72 -39.94 0.18
C LYS A 196 -12.39 -40.38 -1.25
N GLU A 197 -12.96 -41.49 -1.72
CA GLU A 197 -12.75 -42.03 -3.06
C GLU A 197 -13.41 -41.18 -4.17
N ILE A 198 -14.59 -40.61 -3.92
CA ILE A 198 -15.23 -39.67 -4.85
C ILE A 198 -14.36 -38.40 -4.99
N LEU A 199 -13.90 -37.85 -3.86
CA LEU A 199 -13.15 -36.59 -3.83
C LEU A 199 -11.67 -36.73 -4.26
N SER A 200 -11.05 -37.89 -4.07
CA SER A 200 -9.67 -38.16 -4.54
C SER A 200 -9.58 -38.28 -6.07
N SER A 201 -10.67 -38.71 -6.71
CA SER A 201 -10.69 -39.04 -8.14
C SER A 201 -10.41 -37.87 -9.07
N ASP A 202 -10.81 -36.66 -8.68
CA ASP A 202 -10.84 -35.50 -9.56
C ASP A 202 -10.55 -34.17 -8.83
N LEU A 203 -9.41 -34.15 -8.14
CA LEU A 203 -8.76 -32.91 -7.65
C LEU A 203 -8.26 -31.99 -8.79
N VAL A 204 -8.49 -32.38 -10.05
CA VAL A 204 -8.08 -31.64 -11.25
C VAL A 204 -9.25 -30.81 -11.79
N THR A 205 -10.47 -31.35 -11.85
CA THR A 205 -11.63 -30.68 -12.47
C THR A 205 -12.73 -30.32 -11.48
N TYR A 206 -12.69 -30.86 -10.24
CA TYR A 206 -13.68 -30.62 -9.18
C TYR A 206 -15.15 -30.91 -9.56
N SER A 207 -15.37 -31.72 -10.60
CA SER A 207 -16.70 -32.11 -11.08
C SER A 207 -17.61 -32.71 -9.98
N PRO A 208 -17.09 -33.50 -9.00
CA PRO A 208 -17.89 -34.00 -7.86
C PRO A 208 -18.39 -32.94 -6.86
N VAL A 209 -18.12 -31.63 -7.04
CA VAL A 209 -18.60 -30.59 -6.11
C VAL A 209 -20.12 -30.61 -5.92
N THR A 210 -20.89 -30.93 -6.96
CA THR A 210 -22.35 -31.05 -6.91
C THR A 210 -22.81 -32.19 -5.98
N ILE A 211 -22.05 -33.29 -5.92
CA ILE A 211 -22.28 -34.41 -5.00
C ILE A 211 -21.98 -33.96 -3.57
N THR A 212 -20.89 -33.22 -3.37
CA THR A 212 -20.49 -32.67 -2.07
C THR A 212 -21.55 -31.73 -1.49
N ILE A 213 -22.00 -30.76 -2.30
CA ILE A 213 -23.06 -29.80 -1.95
C ILE A 213 -24.36 -30.53 -1.60
N MET A 214 -24.74 -31.53 -2.39
CA MET A 214 -25.93 -32.36 -2.13
C MET A 214 -25.82 -33.14 -0.81
N ILE A 215 -24.67 -33.75 -0.51
CA ILE A 215 -24.45 -34.47 0.75
C ILE A 215 -24.59 -33.51 1.93
N ILE A 216 -23.94 -32.34 1.87
CA ILE A 216 -24.01 -31.37 2.96
C ILE A 216 -25.45 -30.84 3.11
N LYS A 217 -26.13 -30.43 2.03
CA LYS A 217 -27.53 -29.97 2.10
C LYS A 217 -28.49 -30.98 2.75
N ASN A 218 -28.33 -32.27 2.45
CA ASN A 218 -29.26 -33.31 2.94
C ASN A 218 -28.87 -33.89 4.32
N TYR A 219 -27.59 -33.82 4.71
CA TYR A 219 -27.05 -34.54 5.86
C TYR A 219 -26.23 -33.69 6.84
N LYS A 220 -26.22 -32.34 6.71
CA LYS A 220 -25.47 -31.42 7.59
C LYS A 220 -25.64 -31.74 9.07
N ASP A 221 -26.88 -31.79 9.56
CA ASP A 221 -27.23 -32.07 10.95
C ASP A 221 -26.52 -33.31 11.51
N TYR A 222 -26.39 -34.37 10.70
CA TYR A 222 -25.88 -35.68 11.13
C TYR A 222 -24.36 -35.79 10.95
N LEU A 223 -23.81 -35.31 9.82
CA LEU A 223 -22.42 -35.52 9.44
C LEU A 223 -21.47 -34.41 9.92
N LEU A 224 -21.97 -33.18 10.12
CA LEU A 224 -21.15 -32.03 10.53
C LEU A 224 -21.42 -31.59 11.97
N GLY A 225 -22.64 -31.83 12.49
CA GLY A 225 -23.10 -31.35 13.79
C GLY A 225 -23.36 -29.84 13.82
N ASN A 226 -24.03 -29.37 14.87
CA ASN A 226 -24.16 -27.93 15.15
C ASN A 226 -22.90 -27.39 15.86
N GLU A 227 -22.53 -26.13 15.60
CA GLU A 227 -21.37 -25.49 16.24
C GLU A 227 -21.65 -24.98 17.68
N SER A 228 -22.91 -24.95 18.10
CA SER A 228 -23.34 -24.62 19.46
C SER A 228 -23.15 -25.80 20.40
N LEU A 229 -22.28 -25.64 21.41
CA LEU A 229 -21.89 -26.70 22.35
C LEU A 229 -22.97 -27.05 23.40
N ASP A 230 -23.99 -26.20 23.57
CA ASP A 230 -24.86 -26.15 24.75
C ASP A 230 -26.21 -26.89 24.63
N VAL A 231 -26.41 -27.70 23.58
CA VAL A 231 -27.63 -28.51 23.39
C VAL A 231 -27.27 -29.98 23.19
N GLU A 232 -27.99 -30.88 23.85
CA GLU A 232 -27.94 -32.33 23.59
C GLU A 232 -28.55 -32.64 22.22
N ASP A 233 -27.73 -32.44 21.19
CA ASP A 233 -28.12 -32.55 19.79
C ASP A 233 -28.42 -34.02 19.44
N GLU A 234 -29.66 -34.35 19.05
CA GLU A 234 -30.08 -35.73 18.74
C GLU A 234 -29.28 -36.37 17.60
N SER A 235 -28.56 -35.57 16.81
CA SER A 235 -27.58 -36.01 15.81
C SER A 235 -26.49 -36.92 16.40
N THR A 236 -26.11 -36.68 17.66
CA THR A 236 -25.10 -37.46 18.39
C THR A 236 -25.51 -38.92 18.64
N LYS A 237 -26.81 -39.22 18.64
CA LYS A 237 -27.35 -40.59 18.72
C LYS A 237 -27.07 -41.42 17.45
N PHE A 238 -26.82 -40.76 16.32
CA PHE A 238 -26.52 -41.41 15.04
C PHE A 238 -25.02 -41.45 14.72
N VAL A 239 -24.29 -40.36 15.00
CA VAL A 239 -22.87 -40.21 14.66
C VAL A 239 -22.12 -39.56 15.82
N SER A 240 -21.00 -40.17 16.25
CA SER A 240 -20.18 -39.60 17.32
C SER A 240 -19.46 -38.30 16.89
N ARG A 241 -19.21 -37.39 17.85
CA ARG A 241 -18.54 -36.10 17.60
C ARG A 241 -17.16 -36.27 16.94
N GLU A 242 -16.41 -37.32 17.28
CA GLU A 242 -15.13 -37.65 16.61
C GLU A 242 -15.29 -37.93 15.12
N MET A 243 -16.36 -38.63 14.74
CA MET A 243 -16.65 -38.96 13.34
C MET A 243 -17.17 -37.74 12.59
N GLN A 244 -18.00 -36.91 13.22
CA GLN A 244 -18.40 -35.60 12.67
C GLN A 244 -17.18 -34.71 12.38
N PHE A 245 -16.20 -34.68 13.29
CA PHE A 245 -14.93 -33.97 13.07
C PHE A 245 -14.15 -34.53 11.87
N LYS A 246 -14.10 -35.86 11.67
CA LYS A 246 -13.47 -36.47 10.48
C LYS A 246 -14.17 -36.08 9.19
N PHE A 247 -15.52 -36.12 9.12
CA PHE A 247 -16.28 -35.65 7.96
C PHE A 247 -16.03 -34.16 7.70
N ARG A 248 -16.14 -33.31 8.74
CA ARG A 248 -15.84 -31.87 8.64
C ARG A 248 -14.44 -31.63 8.07
N LYS A 249 -13.42 -32.33 8.58
CA LYS A 249 -12.03 -32.21 8.10
C LYS A 249 -11.88 -32.59 6.62
N VAL A 250 -12.57 -33.62 6.14
CA VAL A 250 -12.53 -33.99 4.71
C VAL A 250 -13.19 -32.91 3.84
N PHE A 251 -14.39 -32.43 4.20
CA PHE A 251 -15.08 -31.40 3.43
C PHE A 251 -14.36 -30.05 3.45
N THR A 252 -13.78 -29.62 4.58
CA THR A 252 -13.01 -28.36 4.64
C THR A 252 -11.69 -28.45 3.88
N THR A 253 -11.02 -29.61 3.88
CA THR A 253 -9.82 -29.85 3.06
C THR A 253 -10.15 -29.75 1.56
N TYR A 254 -11.24 -30.40 1.12
CA TYR A 254 -11.71 -30.32 -0.26
C TYR A 254 -12.10 -28.89 -0.67
N ALA A 255 -12.85 -28.18 0.16
CA ALA A 255 -13.26 -26.80 -0.09
C ALA A 255 -12.04 -25.85 -0.25
N ARG A 256 -11.03 -25.98 0.62
CA ARG A 256 -9.77 -25.20 0.50
C ARG A 256 -8.98 -25.57 -0.74
N SER A 257 -8.93 -26.84 -1.11
CA SER A 257 -8.27 -27.27 -2.35
C SER A 257 -8.97 -26.67 -3.58
N MET A 258 -10.30 -26.71 -3.61
CA MET A 258 -11.13 -26.09 -4.66
C MET A 258 -10.94 -24.56 -4.74
N GLU A 259 -10.84 -23.86 -3.60
CA GLU A 259 -10.53 -22.43 -3.54
C GLU A 259 -9.19 -22.12 -4.24
N THR A 260 -8.14 -22.89 -3.93
CA THR A 260 -6.81 -22.69 -4.54
C THR A 260 -6.81 -22.97 -6.04
N TYR A 261 -7.52 -24.01 -6.49
CA TYR A 261 -7.64 -24.35 -7.90
C TYR A 261 -8.41 -23.28 -8.69
N THR A 262 -9.57 -22.86 -8.17
CA THR A 262 -10.43 -21.83 -8.80
C THR A 262 -9.69 -20.50 -8.92
N ARG A 263 -8.92 -20.11 -7.89
CA ARG A 263 -8.03 -18.92 -7.95
C ARG A 263 -6.92 -19.07 -8.99
N SER A 264 -6.38 -20.28 -9.18
CA SER A 264 -5.36 -20.55 -10.21
C SER A 264 -5.95 -20.42 -11.62
N LYS A 265 -7.12 -21.00 -11.86
CA LYS A 265 -7.86 -20.91 -13.13
C LYS A 265 -8.27 -19.47 -13.47
N ALA A 266 -8.79 -18.71 -12.50
CA ALA A 266 -9.12 -17.30 -12.68
C ALA A 266 -7.89 -16.45 -13.09
N ARG A 267 -6.70 -16.73 -12.54
CA ARG A 267 -5.45 -16.09 -12.98
C ARG A 267 -5.04 -16.44 -14.41
N VAL A 268 -5.38 -17.64 -14.88
CA VAL A 268 -5.14 -18.04 -16.29
C VAL A 268 -6.13 -17.34 -17.22
N LEU A 269 -7.40 -17.21 -16.82
CA LEU A 269 -8.44 -16.48 -17.55
C LEU A 269 -8.03 -15.01 -17.77
N ILE A 270 -7.62 -14.31 -16.70
CA ILE A 270 -7.12 -12.92 -16.75
C ILE A 270 -5.88 -12.78 -17.66
N LYS A 271 -4.97 -13.77 -17.67
CA LYS A 271 -3.80 -13.76 -18.58
C LYS A 271 -4.21 -14.01 -20.03
N LEU A 272 -5.22 -14.84 -20.28
CA LEU A 272 -5.74 -15.12 -21.61
C LEU A 272 -6.47 -13.88 -22.17
N GLU A 273 -7.25 -13.20 -21.34
CA GLU A 273 -7.88 -11.90 -21.62
C GLU A 273 -6.84 -10.87 -22.06
N GLN A 274 -5.83 -10.59 -21.21
CA GLN A 274 -4.72 -9.69 -21.53
C GLN A 274 -3.94 -10.11 -22.79
N SER A 275 -3.82 -11.41 -23.05
CA SER A 275 -3.18 -11.91 -24.28
C SER A 275 -4.06 -11.73 -25.52
N ASN A 276 -5.38 -11.85 -25.38
CA ASN A 276 -6.36 -11.64 -26.44
C ASN A 276 -6.48 -10.15 -26.76
N GLU A 277 -6.52 -9.26 -25.75
CA GLU A 277 -6.33 -7.82 -25.89
C GLU A 277 -5.05 -7.54 -26.69
N MET A 278 -3.88 -7.96 -26.20
CA MET A 278 -2.60 -7.73 -26.87
C MET A 278 -2.48 -8.35 -28.27
N SER A 279 -3.35 -9.31 -28.64
CA SER A 279 -3.44 -9.88 -29.99
C SER A 279 -4.35 -9.02 -30.88
N TYR A 280 -5.50 -8.58 -30.37
CA TYR A 280 -6.37 -7.60 -31.00
C TYR A 280 -5.61 -6.30 -31.32
N LEU A 281 -4.77 -5.84 -30.39
CA LEU A 281 -3.95 -4.63 -30.57
C LEU A 281 -2.85 -4.75 -31.63
N ARG A 282 -2.44 -5.97 -32.01
CA ARG A 282 -1.42 -6.21 -33.05
C ARG A 282 -2.01 -6.51 -34.43
N ALA A 283 -3.23 -7.03 -34.49
CA ALA A 283 -3.81 -7.60 -35.71
C ALA A 283 -5.21 -7.06 -36.06
N GLY A 284 -5.78 -6.17 -35.24
CA GLY A 284 -7.13 -5.59 -35.43
C GLY A 284 -8.30 -6.59 -35.30
N ARG A 285 -8.01 -7.89 -35.09
CA ARG A 285 -8.99 -8.98 -35.00
C ARG A 285 -8.52 -10.01 -34.00
N ILE A 286 -9.45 -10.53 -33.18
CA ILE A 286 -9.22 -11.71 -32.35
C ILE A 286 -9.47 -12.95 -33.23
N ASN A 287 -8.63 -13.97 -33.11
CA ASN A 287 -8.88 -15.24 -33.78
C ASN A 287 -10.07 -15.94 -33.11
N GLN A 288 -11.07 -16.34 -33.89
CA GLN A 288 -12.29 -17.01 -33.41
C GLN A 288 -12.01 -18.23 -32.51
N THR A 289 -10.91 -18.95 -32.72
CA THR A 289 -10.52 -20.04 -31.80
C THR A 289 -10.18 -19.52 -30.40
N ARG A 290 -9.49 -18.38 -30.28
CA ARG A 290 -9.08 -17.78 -29.01
C ARG A 290 -10.23 -17.11 -28.25
N GLU A 291 -11.25 -16.68 -28.99
CA GLU A 291 -12.52 -16.19 -28.44
C GLU A 291 -13.33 -17.36 -27.87
N ASN A 292 -13.46 -18.45 -28.62
CA ASN A 292 -14.08 -19.70 -28.14
C ASN A 292 -13.34 -20.28 -26.92
N ASP A 293 -12.01 -20.35 -26.95
CA ASP A 293 -11.19 -20.82 -25.82
C ASP A 293 -11.40 -19.97 -24.56
N TYR A 294 -11.54 -18.65 -24.71
CA TYR A 294 -11.83 -17.73 -23.62
C TYR A 294 -13.25 -17.93 -23.06
N ALA A 295 -14.26 -18.02 -23.93
CA ALA A 295 -15.66 -18.24 -23.54
C ALA A 295 -15.85 -19.56 -22.78
N VAL A 296 -15.23 -20.66 -23.25
CA VAL A 296 -15.25 -21.96 -22.56
C VAL A 296 -14.59 -21.86 -21.19
N LEU A 297 -13.43 -21.20 -21.09
CA LEU A 297 -12.72 -21.06 -19.81
C LEU A 297 -13.47 -20.15 -18.82
N LEU A 298 -14.18 -19.12 -19.30
CA LEU A 298 -15.04 -18.27 -18.50
C LEU A 298 -16.22 -19.08 -17.90
N GLU A 299 -16.93 -19.84 -18.74
CA GLU A 299 -18.05 -20.69 -18.29
C GLU A 299 -17.60 -21.78 -17.28
N GLU A 300 -16.40 -22.36 -17.47
CA GLU A 300 -15.77 -23.24 -16.46
C GLU A 300 -15.52 -22.51 -15.14
N CYS A 301 -14.94 -21.30 -15.18
CA CYS A 301 -14.59 -20.55 -13.98
C CYS A 301 -15.83 -20.07 -13.20
N GLU A 302 -16.89 -19.65 -13.87
CA GLU A 302 -18.16 -19.28 -13.22
C GLU A 302 -18.77 -20.46 -12.46
N LYS A 303 -18.83 -21.65 -13.08
CA LYS A 303 -19.31 -22.88 -12.44
C LYS A 303 -18.49 -23.22 -11.19
N LEU A 304 -17.16 -23.06 -11.25
CA LEU A 304 -16.26 -23.29 -10.12
C LEU A 304 -16.44 -22.26 -9.00
N VAL A 305 -16.58 -20.96 -9.31
CA VAL A 305 -16.82 -19.90 -8.33
C VAL A 305 -18.17 -20.07 -7.63
N ASN A 306 -19.22 -20.41 -8.37
CA ASN A 306 -20.53 -20.69 -7.80
C ASN A 306 -20.48 -21.92 -6.86
N GLY A 307 -19.84 -23.01 -7.30
CA GLY A 307 -19.64 -24.20 -6.46
C GLY A 307 -18.79 -23.94 -5.21
N CYS A 308 -17.74 -23.13 -5.30
CA CYS A 308 -16.96 -22.68 -4.14
C CYS A 308 -17.80 -21.88 -3.16
N THR A 309 -18.55 -20.89 -3.66
CA THR A 309 -19.36 -19.99 -2.84
C THR A 309 -20.43 -20.75 -2.07
N GLU A 310 -21.16 -21.65 -2.76
CA GLU A 310 -22.16 -22.51 -2.13
C GLU A 310 -21.55 -23.46 -1.09
N LEU A 311 -20.41 -24.08 -1.38
CA LEU A 311 -19.72 -24.99 -0.46
C LEU A 311 -19.20 -24.28 0.80
N PHE A 312 -18.62 -23.08 0.66
CA PHE A 312 -18.15 -22.28 1.80
C PHE A 312 -19.30 -21.80 2.67
N ASN A 313 -20.40 -21.34 2.07
CA ASN A 313 -21.62 -20.94 2.78
C ASN A 313 -22.22 -22.10 3.59
N LEU A 314 -22.31 -23.30 3.00
CA LEU A 314 -22.83 -24.48 3.68
C LEU A 314 -21.97 -24.94 4.87
N LEU A 315 -20.63 -24.79 4.75
CA LEU A 315 -19.65 -25.15 5.78
C LEU A 315 -19.40 -24.07 6.85
N GLY A 316 -20.01 -22.88 6.73
CA GLY A 316 -19.77 -21.75 7.64
C GLY A 316 -18.38 -21.12 7.51
N LEU A 317 -17.71 -21.26 6.35
CA LEU A 317 -16.35 -20.77 6.13
C LEU A 317 -16.34 -19.43 5.39
N LYS A 318 -15.44 -18.53 5.79
CA LYS A 318 -15.20 -17.28 5.07
C LYS A 318 -14.42 -17.54 3.77
N LEU A 319 -15.07 -17.30 2.63
CA LEU A 319 -14.46 -17.28 1.30
C LEU A 319 -13.69 -15.96 1.08
N TRP A 320 -12.61 -16.02 0.30
CA TRP A 320 -11.90 -14.84 -0.19
C TRP A 320 -12.41 -14.49 -1.60
N PRO A 321 -12.56 -13.21 -1.96
CA PRO A 321 -13.08 -12.83 -3.26
C PRO A 321 -12.23 -13.39 -4.41
N ILE A 322 -12.89 -13.94 -5.42
CA ILE A 322 -12.28 -14.46 -6.65
C ILE A 322 -12.76 -13.57 -7.80
N GLN A 323 -11.84 -12.80 -8.40
CA GLN A 323 -12.11 -11.97 -9.57
C GLN A 323 -11.92 -12.81 -10.83
N LEU A 324 -12.88 -12.74 -11.77
CA LEU A 324 -12.86 -13.50 -13.03
C LEU A 324 -12.42 -12.67 -14.24
N VAL A 325 -12.70 -11.37 -14.22
CA VAL A 325 -12.36 -10.40 -15.27
C VAL A 325 -11.10 -9.64 -14.85
N SER A 326 -10.27 -9.23 -15.82
CA SER A 326 -9.13 -8.33 -15.67
C SER A 326 -9.60 -6.93 -15.28
N GLY A 327 -10.01 -6.80 -14.02
CA GLY A 327 -10.23 -5.52 -13.38
C GLY A 327 -8.94 -4.70 -13.42
N LYS A 328 -8.84 -3.81 -14.41
CA LYS A 328 -8.36 -2.44 -14.18
C LYS A 328 -9.37 -1.68 -13.32
N THR A 329 -9.79 -2.30 -12.21
CA THR A 329 -10.16 -1.56 -11.01
C THR A 329 -8.90 -0.81 -10.60
N ILE A 330 -8.81 0.44 -11.06
CA ILE A 330 -8.36 1.52 -10.18
C ILE A 330 -8.96 1.19 -8.81
N LYS A 331 -8.11 0.95 -7.81
CA LYS A 331 -8.59 0.53 -6.50
C LYS A 331 -9.62 1.56 -6.04
N GLU A 332 -10.78 1.08 -5.60
CA GLU A 332 -11.81 1.92 -4.98
C GLU A 332 -11.28 2.48 -3.66
N ASP A 333 -10.50 3.55 -3.77
CA ASP A 333 -10.19 4.44 -2.65
C ASP A 333 -11.44 5.27 -2.33
N GLY A 334 -12.42 4.62 -1.70
CA GLY A 334 -13.42 5.25 -0.82
C GLY A 334 -14.39 6.28 -1.40
N ASN A 335 -14.30 6.67 -2.67
CA ASN A 335 -15.18 7.65 -3.32
C ASN A 335 -15.90 7.03 -4.52
N ASN A 336 -17.23 6.96 -4.42
CA ASN A 336 -18.10 6.26 -5.36
C ASN A 336 -18.44 7.13 -6.59
N ASN A 337 -17.44 7.84 -7.14
CA ASN A 337 -17.63 9.04 -7.99
C ASN A 337 -17.57 8.75 -9.51
N GLY A 338 -17.24 7.52 -9.90
CA GLY A 338 -17.24 7.09 -11.30
C GLY A 338 -16.24 7.89 -12.15
N ASN A 339 -16.74 8.57 -13.19
CA ASN A 339 -15.90 9.35 -14.11
C ASN A 339 -15.36 10.67 -13.51
N TRP A 340 -15.85 11.09 -12.33
CA TRP A 340 -15.62 12.41 -11.72
C TRP A 340 -14.70 12.35 -10.50
N GLU A 341 -14.16 13.49 -10.07
CA GLU A 341 -13.26 13.55 -8.90
C GLU A 341 -14.04 13.58 -7.59
N ASP A 342 -15.03 14.45 -7.52
CA ASP A 342 -15.95 14.63 -6.40
C ASP A 342 -17.43 14.52 -6.86
N ASP A 343 -18.33 14.35 -5.90
CA ASP A 343 -19.78 14.37 -6.17
C ASP A 343 -20.29 15.76 -6.59
N TYR A 344 -19.49 16.81 -6.37
CA TYR A 344 -19.83 18.18 -6.77
C TYR A 344 -19.70 18.35 -8.30
N GLU A 345 -18.59 17.92 -8.91
CA GLU A 345 -18.42 17.85 -10.36
C GLU A 345 -19.52 16.98 -10.98
N ARG A 346 -19.75 15.78 -10.45
CA ARG A 346 -20.84 14.90 -10.93
C ARG A 346 -22.18 15.64 -10.98
N ASN A 347 -22.57 16.28 -9.87
CA ASN A 347 -23.81 17.06 -9.80
C ASN A 347 -23.78 18.35 -10.66
N PHE A 348 -22.61 18.85 -11.05
CA PHE A 348 -22.49 19.99 -11.96
C PHE A 348 -22.64 19.59 -13.43
N TYR A 349 -22.08 18.45 -13.85
CA TYR A 349 -22.05 18.02 -15.25
C TYR A 349 -23.19 17.05 -15.65
N GLU A 350 -23.69 16.20 -14.76
CA GLU A 350 -24.72 15.20 -15.11
C GLU A 350 -26.16 15.67 -14.84
N ASN A 351 -26.37 16.47 -13.80
CA ASN A 351 -27.69 16.97 -13.41
C ASN A 351 -28.01 18.26 -14.17
N ILE A 352 -28.62 18.14 -15.35
CA ILE A 352 -28.97 19.21 -16.29
C ILE A 352 -30.50 19.27 -16.47
N ILE A 353 -31.09 20.46 -16.58
CA ILE A 353 -32.52 20.61 -16.90
C ILE A 353 -32.79 20.17 -18.34
N ASN A 354 -33.63 19.15 -18.52
CA ASN A 354 -34.09 18.71 -19.83
C ASN A 354 -35.25 19.60 -20.30
N LEU A 355 -35.00 20.44 -21.31
CA LEU A 355 -35.96 21.41 -21.84
C LEU A 355 -36.86 20.86 -22.98
N SER A 356 -36.76 19.56 -23.30
CA SER A 356 -37.54 18.90 -24.36
C SER A 356 -39.06 19.10 -24.21
N PRO A 357 -39.83 19.32 -25.30
CA PRO A 357 -41.28 19.41 -25.24
C PRO A 357 -41.91 18.05 -24.89
N ARG A 358 -42.66 18.01 -23.78
CA ARG A 358 -43.32 16.79 -23.29
C ARG A 358 -44.57 16.48 -24.11
N LYS A 359 -44.45 15.58 -25.10
CA LYS A 359 -45.54 14.78 -25.68
C LYS A 359 -44.97 13.53 -26.36
N ASP A 360 -45.84 12.53 -26.51
CA ASP A 360 -45.48 11.16 -26.83
C ASP A 360 -45.06 10.98 -28.31
N GLU A 361 -43.77 11.12 -28.57
CA GLU A 361 -43.08 10.57 -29.75
C GLU A 361 -41.61 10.37 -29.37
N GLU A 362 -41.03 9.21 -29.71
CA GLU A 362 -39.62 8.91 -29.45
C GLU A 362 -38.72 9.72 -30.40
N ALA A 363 -38.57 11.00 -30.09
CA ALA A 363 -37.51 11.82 -30.64
C ALA A 363 -36.17 11.26 -30.18
N LYS A 364 -35.60 10.36 -31.00
CA LYS A 364 -34.20 9.96 -30.88
C LYS A 364 -33.37 11.21 -30.66
N THR A 365 -32.66 11.27 -29.53
CA THR A 365 -31.44 12.08 -29.47
C THR A 365 -30.61 11.72 -30.71
N PRO A 366 -29.95 12.68 -31.38
CA PRO A 366 -29.04 12.34 -32.46
C PRO A 366 -27.89 11.52 -31.89
N GLU A 367 -28.06 10.20 -31.90
CA GLU A 367 -26.98 9.23 -31.89
C GLU A 367 -26.16 9.52 -33.13
N ILE A 368 -25.07 10.26 -32.93
CA ILE A 368 -23.98 10.31 -33.90
C ILE A 368 -23.49 8.86 -33.99
N ASP A 369 -23.54 8.26 -35.19
CA ASP A 369 -23.20 6.86 -35.44
C ASP A 369 -21.72 6.57 -35.10
N HIS A 370 -21.44 6.34 -33.81
CA HIS A 370 -20.10 6.12 -33.29
C HIS A 370 -19.43 4.86 -33.88
N ALA A 371 -20.22 3.90 -34.39
CA ALA A 371 -19.72 2.67 -35.00
C ALA A 371 -18.83 2.92 -36.25
N ASN A 372 -19.09 3.98 -37.02
CA ASN A 372 -18.26 4.33 -38.18
C ASN A 372 -17.06 5.21 -37.79
N GLU A 373 -17.13 5.94 -36.67
CA GLU A 373 -16.06 6.83 -36.21
C GLU A 373 -14.83 6.04 -35.72
N ASP A 374 -15.04 4.93 -35.02
CA ASP A 374 -13.96 4.10 -34.47
C ASP A 374 -13.14 3.40 -35.56
N GLU A 375 -13.76 2.95 -36.67
CA GLU A 375 -13.04 2.38 -37.80
C GLU A 375 -12.16 3.40 -38.56
N GLU A 376 -12.59 4.66 -38.66
CA GLU A 376 -11.77 5.71 -39.27
C GLU A 376 -10.64 6.19 -38.34
N LEU A 377 -10.91 6.30 -37.03
CA LEU A 377 -9.90 6.65 -36.03
C LEU A 377 -8.71 5.68 -36.02
N ILE A 378 -8.96 4.40 -36.29
CA ILE A 378 -7.91 3.38 -36.42
C ILE A 378 -7.14 3.55 -37.74
N LYS A 379 -7.82 3.84 -38.86
CA LYS A 379 -7.18 4.08 -40.17
C LYS A 379 -6.29 5.34 -40.17
N ASP A 380 -6.72 6.42 -39.51
CA ASP A 380 -5.91 7.62 -39.32
C ASP A 380 -4.65 7.33 -38.50
N PHE A 381 -4.75 6.47 -37.48
CA PHE A 381 -3.61 6.00 -36.67
C PHE A 381 -2.64 5.10 -37.47
N GLU A 382 -3.14 4.28 -38.38
CA GLU A 382 -2.33 3.42 -39.26
C GLU A 382 -1.61 4.19 -40.40
N SER A 383 -2.06 5.40 -40.73
CA SER A 383 -1.46 6.25 -41.76
C SER A 383 -0.05 6.77 -41.43
N ILE A 384 0.43 6.56 -40.19
CA ILE A 384 1.73 7.05 -39.69
C ILE A 384 2.89 6.20 -40.23
N LYS A 385 3.20 6.37 -41.52
CA LYS A 385 4.56 6.17 -42.05
C LYS A 385 5.18 7.53 -42.35
N VAL A 386 6.05 7.97 -41.45
CA VAL A 386 6.81 9.22 -41.61
C VAL A 386 7.90 9.04 -42.65
N GLU A 387 7.70 9.59 -43.85
CA GLU A 387 8.84 9.93 -44.72
C GLU A 387 9.48 11.25 -44.26
N PRO A 388 10.81 11.33 -44.15
CA PRO A 388 11.50 12.54 -43.73
C PRO A 388 11.69 13.49 -44.92
N THR A 389 10.75 14.42 -45.14
CA THR A 389 10.93 15.48 -46.15
C THR A 389 11.93 16.52 -45.68
N ASN A 390 13.20 16.32 -46.02
CA ASN A 390 14.23 17.36 -46.06
C ASN A 390 13.82 18.45 -47.06
N VAL A 391 13.82 19.72 -46.64
CA VAL A 391 13.97 20.86 -47.56
C VAL A 391 14.92 21.86 -46.92
N ASN A 392 15.99 22.22 -47.63
CA ASN A 392 17.04 23.10 -47.15
C ASN A 392 17.18 24.33 -48.08
N GLU A 393 17.41 25.49 -47.48
CA GLU A 393 17.86 26.79 -48.05
C GLU A 393 17.05 27.51 -49.15
N GLY A 394 17.09 28.87 -49.10
CA GLY A 394 16.57 29.73 -50.17
C GLY A 394 16.35 31.21 -49.80
N LYS A 395 17.42 32.01 -49.64
CA LYS A 395 17.32 33.47 -49.39
C LYS A 395 16.76 34.24 -50.60
N LYS A 396 15.80 35.17 -50.41
CA LYS A 396 15.74 36.43 -51.20
C LYS A 396 15.05 37.61 -50.47
N SER A 397 15.88 38.61 -50.17
CA SER A 397 15.68 40.02 -49.81
C SER A 397 14.29 40.72 -49.85
N LYS A 398 13.94 41.31 -48.69
CA LYS A 398 13.47 42.70 -48.44
C LYS A 398 12.49 43.38 -49.42
N LYS A 399 11.34 43.80 -48.86
CA LYS A 399 10.99 45.25 -48.77
C LYS A 399 10.16 45.53 -47.51
N GLU A 400 10.42 46.67 -46.89
CA GLU A 400 9.73 47.14 -45.68
C GLU A 400 8.45 47.89 -46.04
N LYS A 401 7.39 47.74 -45.24
CA LYS A 401 6.92 48.84 -44.36
C LYS A 401 5.87 48.36 -43.34
N LYS A 402 5.73 49.18 -42.31
CA LYS A 402 4.78 49.14 -41.19
C LYS A 402 3.37 48.71 -41.64
N ASP A 403 2.69 47.93 -40.80
CA ASP A 403 1.71 48.53 -39.90
C ASP A 403 1.65 47.80 -38.55
N SER A 404 1.24 48.54 -37.54
CA SER A 404 1.12 48.13 -36.14
C SER A 404 -0.35 47.89 -35.80
N GLU A 405 -0.61 46.83 -35.03
CA GLU A 405 -1.89 46.53 -34.37
C GLU A 405 -3.02 46.05 -35.33
N ALA A 406 -3.77 45.04 -34.88
CA ALA A 406 -4.96 44.46 -35.53
C ALA A 406 -4.80 43.70 -36.89
N GLU A 407 -4.20 42.51 -36.86
CA GLU A 407 -4.81 41.35 -37.55
C GLU A 407 -5.76 40.66 -36.56
N SER A 408 -7.01 41.11 -36.50
CA SER A 408 -8.07 40.38 -35.81
C SER A 408 -8.35 39.06 -36.54
N PHE A 409 -8.88 38.05 -35.83
CA PHE A 409 -9.28 36.79 -36.46
C PHE A 409 -10.55 37.02 -37.31
N VAL A 410 -10.36 37.32 -38.60
CA VAL A 410 -11.41 37.74 -39.56
C VAL A 410 -12.50 36.67 -39.81
N TYR A 411 -12.31 35.43 -39.34
CA TYR A 411 -13.25 34.33 -39.55
C TYR A 411 -14.58 34.42 -38.77
N LYS A 412 -14.77 35.46 -37.93
CA LYS A 412 -16.01 35.64 -37.15
C LYS A 412 -17.25 35.85 -38.00
N GLU A 413 -17.14 36.55 -39.13
CA GLU A 413 -18.32 36.90 -39.95
C GLU A 413 -18.83 35.70 -40.77
N LYS A 414 -17.94 34.96 -41.44
CA LYS A 414 -18.32 33.82 -42.30
C LYS A 414 -19.07 32.70 -41.57
N VAL A 415 -18.65 32.34 -40.36
CA VAL A 415 -19.33 31.28 -39.57
C VAL A 415 -20.77 31.68 -39.24
N VAL A 416 -21.04 32.98 -39.08
CA VAL A 416 -22.39 33.49 -38.80
C VAL A 416 -23.27 33.52 -40.05
N GLU A 417 -22.68 33.66 -41.24
CA GLU A 417 -23.37 33.56 -42.54
C GLU A 417 -23.68 32.10 -42.92
N ASP A 418 -22.69 31.21 -42.81
CA ASP A 418 -22.82 29.79 -43.19
C ASP A 418 -23.84 29.03 -42.31
N VAL A 419 -23.96 29.38 -41.02
CA VAL A 419 -24.90 28.75 -40.08
C VAL A 419 -26.29 29.39 -40.13
N VAL A 420 -26.45 30.59 -40.71
CA VAL A 420 -27.71 31.34 -40.72
C VAL A 420 -28.01 31.90 -42.12
N HIS A 421 -28.49 31.04 -43.05
CA HIS A 421 -28.97 31.44 -44.38
C HIS A 421 -29.74 32.77 -44.35
N THR A 422 -29.22 33.81 -45.02
CA THR A 422 -29.84 35.14 -45.03
C THR A 422 -31.24 35.09 -45.65
N GLY A 423 -32.25 35.28 -44.81
CA GLY A 423 -33.65 35.42 -45.18
C GLY A 423 -34.30 36.30 -44.12
N ASP A 424 -34.84 37.43 -44.57
CA ASP A 424 -35.24 38.53 -43.69
C ASP A 424 -36.39 38.13 -42.76
N ALA A 425 -36.22 38.43 -41.48
CA ALA A 425 -37.25 38.28 -40.45
C ALA A 425 -37.18 39.49 -39.52
N GLU A 426 -38.26 40.27 -39.49
CA GLU A 426 -38.34 41.55 -38.79
C GLU A 426 -38.11 41.39 -37.28
N GLU A 427 -37.30 42.28 -36.70
CA GLU A 427 -37.02 42.27 -35.26
C GLU A 427 -38.21 42.81 -34.46
N THR A 428 -38.86 41.94 -33.68
CA THR A 428 -39.67 42.40 -32.55
C THR A 428 -38.74 42.88 -31.43
N THR A 429 -38.54 44.19 -31.35
CA THR A 429 -37.59 44.88 -30.43
C THR A 429 -37.63 44.36 -28.99
N ALA A 430 -38.84 44.13 -28.45
CA ALA A 430 -39.07 43.63 -27.09
C ALA A 430 -38.46 42.24 -26.80
N ASN A 431 -38.22 41.40 -27.82
CA ASN A 431 -37.51 40.12 -27.66
C ASN A 431 -35.99 40.29 -27.69
N GLY A 432 -35.49 41.34 -28.37
CA GLY A 432 -34.07 41.69 -28.37
C GLY A 432 -33.55 42.15 -27.01
N GLU A 433 -34.30 43.01 -26.32
CA GLU A 433 -33.96 43.51 -24.98
C GLU A 433 -33.96 42.38 -23.94
N LYS A 434 -34.97 41.50 -23.97
CA LYS A 434 -35.03 40.30 -23.11
C LYS A 434 -33.82 39.39 -23.33
N MET A 435 -33.40 39.19 -24.58
CA MET A 435 -32.21 38.42 -24.91
C MET A 435 -30.93 39.07 -24.35
N MET A 436 -30.78 40.39 -24.47
CA MET A 436 -29.64 41.11 -23.87
C MET A 436 -29.64 41.00 -22.34
N ASN A 437 -30.80 41.08 -21.69
CA ASN A 437 -30.92 40.90 -20.23
C ASN A 437 -30.53 39.48 -19.78
N ILE A 438 -30.87 38.44 -20.56
CA ILE A 438 -30.41 37.05 -20.30
C ILE A 438 -28.88 36.96 -20.40
N LEU A 439 -28.27 37.50 -21.46
CA LEU A 439 -26.80 37.48 -21.64
C LEU A 439 -26.06 38.34 -20.59
N MET A 440 -26.65 39.47 -20.18
CA MET A 440 -26.11 40.31 -19.10
C MET A 440 -26.20 39.61 -17.75
N THR A 441 -27.26 38.84 -17.50
CA THR A 441 -27.40 38.02 -16.29
C THR A 441 -26.38 36.88 -16.27
N LEU A 442 -26.23 36.16 -17.39
CA LEU A 442 -25.28 35.06 -17.56
C LEU A 442 -23.81 35.50 -17.44
N SER A 443 -23.47 36.72 -17.87
CA SER A 443 -22.10 37.27 -17.77
C SER A 443 -21.76 37.93 -16.43
N SER A 444 -22.76 38.32 -15.64
CA SER A 444 -22.60 38.98 -14.33
C SER A 444 -22.78 38.07 -13.12
N LYS A 445 -23.54 36.96 -13.24
CA LYS A 445 -23.79 36.02 -12.13
C LYS A 445 -23.37 34.60 -12.50
N THR A 446 -22.42 34.06 -11.75
CA THR A 446 -21.77 32.78 -12.03
C THR A 446 -22.25 31.68 -11.07
N SER A 447 -23.48 31.17 -11.25
CA SER A 447 -23.99 30.00 -10.51
C SER A 447 -24.68 28.97 -11.43
N LYS A 448 -24.83 27.73 -10.93
CA LYS A 448 -25.50 26.63 -11.64
C LYS A 448 -26.97 26.97 -11.94
N GLU A 449 -27.66 27.50 -10.94
CA GLU A 449 -29.07 27.85 -10.94
C GLU A 449 -29.35 29.02 -11.90
N VAL A 450 -28.41 29.97 -12.00
CA VAL A 450 -28.53 31.10 -12.94
C VAL A 450 -28.41 30.62 -14.40
N ALA A 451 -27.46 29.72 -14.72
CA ALA A 451 -27.37 29.16 -16.07
C ALA A 451 -28.66 28.41 -16.46
N ASP A 452 -29.18 27.60 -15.54
CA ASP A 452 -30.41 26.84 -15.71
C ASP A 452 -31.64 27.74 -15.89
N GLN A 453 -31.77 28.80 -15.08
CA GLN A 453 -32.85 29.78 -15.20
C GLN A 453 -32.74 30.59 -16.50
N CYS A 454 -31.54 31.04 -16.89
CA CYS A 454 -31.32 31.71 -18.17
C CYS A 454 -31.69 30.82 -19.37
N ALA A 455 -31.50 29.50 -19.29
CA ALA A 455 -31.89 28.56 -20.33
C ALA A 455 -33.42 28.35 -20.39
N LEU A 456 -34.09 28.31 -19.23
CA LEU A 456 -35.55 28.33 -19.14
C LEU A 456 -36.13 29.62 -19.73
N ASP A 457 -35.58 30.78 -19.38
CA ASP A 457 -36.01 32.09 -19.90
C ASP A 457 -35.78 32.19 -21.42
N PHE A 458 -34.65 31.66 -21.92
CA PHE A 458 -34.34 31.61 -23.35
C PHE A 458 -35.37 30.80 -24.16
N ARG A 459 -35.98 29.74 -23.58
CA ARG A 459 -37.03 28.95 -24.23
C ARG A 459 -38.21 29.82 -24.70
N HIS A 460 -38.53 30.89 -23.96
CA HIS A 460 -39.62 31.81 -24.27
C HIS A 460 -39.25 32.88 -25.32
N VAL A 461 -37.95 33.05 -25.63
CA VAL A 461 -37.41 34.06 -26.56
C VAL A 461 -36.72 33.40 -27.78
N ASN A 462 -36.80 32.07 -27.90
CA ASN A 462 -36.13 31.28 -28.94
C ASN A 462 -36.67 31.60 -30.35
N ASN A 463 -35.90 32.39 -31.10
CA ASN A 463 -36.13 32.72 -32.49
C ASN A 463 -34.77 32.83 -33.20
N ARG A 464 -34.78 32.99 -34.53
CA ARG A 464 -33.56 32.98 -35.34
C ARG A 464 -32.58 34.11 -34.97
N ALA A 465 -33.11 35.29 -34.65
CA ALA A 465 -32.32 36.45 -34.24
C ALA A 465 -31.70 36.26 -32.84
N SER A 466 -32.41 35.65 -31.89
CA SER A 466 -31.89 35.37 -30.55
C SER A 466 -30.79 34.30 -30.57
N ARG A 467 -30.93 33.24 -31.39
CA ARG A 467 -29.84 32.27 -31.63
C ARG A 467 -28.59 32.94 -32.20
N ARG A 468 -28.73 33.85 -33.18
CA ARG A 468 -27.61 34.62 -33.74
C ARG A 468 -26.95 35.53 -32.69
N LYS A 469 -27.73 36.17 -31.81
CA LYS A 469 -27.21 36.98 -30.70
C LYS A 469 -26.46 36.14 -29.65
N VAL A 470 -26.91 34.92 -29.35
CA VAL A 470 -26.18 33.97 -28.49
C VAL A 470 -24.88 33.50 -29.16
N LEU A 471 -24.90 33.15 -30.45
CA LEU A 471 -23.70 32.74 -31.19
C LEU A 471 -22.66 33.88 -31.19
N ASN A 472 -23.06 35.10 -31.55
CA ASN A 472 -22.17 36.27 -31.52
C ASN A 472 -21.57 36.51 -30.12
N PHE A 473 -22.37 36.39 -29.06
CA PHE A 473 -21.86 36.48 -27.68
C PHE A 473 -20.74 35.48 -27.40
N PHE A 474 -20.89 34.21 -27.79
CA PHE A 474 -19.84 33.19 -27.63
C PHE A 474 -18.61 33.42 -28.52
N LEU A 475 -18.78 34.01 -29.70
CA LEU A 475 -17.69 34.41 -30.59
C LEU A 475 -16.94 35.67 -30.09
N GLU A 476 -17.57 36.51 -29.28
CA GLU A 476 -17.02 37.77 -28.75
C GLU A 476 -16.45 37.68 -27.33
N LEU A 477 -16.54 36.52 -26.69
CA LEU A 477 -15.97 36.30 -25.36
C LEU A 477 -14.49 36.68 -25.28
N LYS A 478 -14.14 37.43 -24.23
CA LYS A 478 -12.77 37.83 -23.93
C LYS A 478 -12.02 36.65 -23.32
N THR A 479 -10.74 36.51 -23.67
CA THR A 479 -9.86 35.47 -23.11
C THR A 479 -9.70 35.55 -21.58
N THR A 480 -10.03 36.69 -20.97
CA THR A 480 -10.08 36.90 -19.51
C THR A 480 -11.24 36.21 -18.80
N ASP A 481 -12.32 35.86 -19.50
CA ASP A 481 -13.53 35.25 -18.91
C ASP A 481 -13.46 33.71 -18.82
N GLN A 482 -12.26 33.11 -18.94
CA GLN A 482 -12.05 31.66 -18.94
C GLN A 482 -12.72 30.93 -17.75
N HIS A 483 -12.73 31.55 -16.57
CA HIS A 483 -13.35 31.00 -15.36
C HIS A 483 -14.88 30.79 -15.48
N LYS A 484 -15.54 31.43 -16.45
CA LYS A 484 -16.98 31.32 -16.70
C LYS A 484 -17.33 30.19 -17.69
N LEU A 485 -16.34 29.58 -18.35
CA LEU A 485 -16.54 28.53 -19.35
C LEU A 485 -17.37 27.32 -18.89
N PRO A 486 -17.25 26.80 -17.65
CA PRO A 486 -18.09 25.68 -17.18
C PRO A 486 -19.59 26.04 -17.14
N ILE A 487 -19.91 27.30 -16.83
CA ILE A 487 -21.28 27.82 -16.70
C ILE A 487 -21.86 28.12 -18.08
N TYR A 488 -21.04 28.70 -18.96
CA TYR A 488 -21.36 28.91 -20.37
C TYR A 488 -21.60 27.59 -21.12
N THR A 489 -20.76 26.57 -20.91
CA THR A 489 -20.94 25.25 -21.51
C THR A 489 -22.14 24.51 -20.93
N ARG A 490 -22.46 24.68 -19.64
CA ARG A 490 -23.72 24.21 -19.06
C ARG A 490 -24.95 24.83 -19.73
N PHE A 491 -24.96 26.14 -19.95
CA PHE A 491 -26.03 26.83 -20.69
C PHE A 491 -26.15 26.29 -22.12
N ILE A 492 -25.04 26.12 -22.84
CA ILE A 492 -25.05 25.49 -24.17
C ILE A 492 -25.60 24.05 -24.10
N ALA A 493 -25.23 23.26 -23.09
CA ALA A 493 -25.72 21.89 -22.90
C ALA A 493 -27.23 21.82 -22.64
N THR A 494 -27.79 22.72 -21.81
CA THR A 494 -29.25 22.83 -21.62
C THR A 494 -29.99 23.19 -22.91
N LEU A 495 -29.37 23.97 -23.80
CA LEU A 495 -29.98 24.41 -25.06
C LEU A 495 -29.80 23.43 -26.23
N ALA A 496 -28.85 22.50 -26.15
CA ALA A 496 -28.54 21.55 -27.22
C ALA A 496 -29.78 20.78 -27.76
N PRO A 497 -30.75 20.32 -26.92
CA PRO A 497 -31.96 19.64 -27.41
C PRO A 497 -32.94 20.55 -28.19
N ILE A 498 -32.80 21.87 -28.07
CA ILE A 498 -33.70 22.86 -28.70
C ILE A 498 -33.02 23.54 -29.91
N CYS A 499 -31.70 23.72 -29.84
CA CYS A 499 -30.89 24.48 -30.78
C CYS A 499 -29.57 23.75 -31.13
N PRO A 500 -29.61 22.57 -31.79
CA PRO A 500 -28.39 21.85 -32.17
C PRO A 500 -27.47 22.68 -33.08
N ASP A 501 -28.04 23.55 -33.93
CA ASP A 501 -27.32 24.48 -34.82
C ASP A 501 -26.34 25.41 -34.07
N LEU A 502 -26.64 25.74 -32.80
CA LEU A 502 -25.78 26.58 -31.97
C LEU A 502 -24.52 25.81 -31.54
N VAL A 503 -24.66 24.51 -31.26
CA VAL A 503 -23.54 23.65 -30.86
C VAL A 503 -22.61 23.42 -32.05
N SER A 504 -23.16 23.12 -33.23
CA SER A 504 -22.36 22.91 -34.45
C SER A 504 -21.64 24.20 -34.89
N GLY A 505 -22.29 25.37 -34.81
CA GLY A 505 -21.65 26.65 -35.10
C GLY A 505 -20.48 26.99 -34.15
N ILE A 506 -20.63 26.70 -32.85
CA ILE A 506 -19.55 26.89 -31.87
C ILE A 506 -18.39 25.91 -32.10
N LEU A 507 -18.68 24.63 -32.37
CA LEU A 507 -17.66 23.63 -32.70
C LEU A 507 -16.88 24.02 -33.96
N ALA A 508 -17.56 24.41 -35.04
CA ALA A 508 -16.92 24.84 -36.28
C ALA A 508 -16.01 26.08 -36.09
N TYR A 509 -16.40 27.01 -35.22
CA TYR A 509 -15.53 28.12 -34.83
C TYR A 509 -14.29 27.65 -34.08
N LEU A 510 -14.46 26.82 -33.04
CA LEU A 510 -13.35 26.34 -32.20
C LEU A 510 -12.35 25.47 -33.00
N GLU A 511 -12.81 24.62 -33.91
CA GLU A 511 -11.94 23.81 -34.78
C GLU A 511 -11.15 24.67 -35.76
N ASN A 512 -11.77 25.67 -36.38
CA ASN A 512 -11.06 26.58 -37.29
C ASN A 512 -10.10 27.50 -36.53
N TYR A 513 -10.45 27.92 -35.30
CA TYR A 513 -9.53 28.67 -34.46
C TYR A 513 -8.35 27.81 -33.99
N PHE A 514 -8.58 26.52 -33.67
CA PHE A 514 -7.54 25.54 -33.39
C PHE A 514 -6.55 25.38 -34.57
N ARG A 515 -7.07 25.21 -35.79
CA ARG A 515 -6.26 25.15 -37.03
C ARG A 515 -5.42 26.41 -37.25
N TYR A 516 -5.87 27.57 -36.78
CA TYR A 516 -5.12 28.84 -36.82
C TYR A 516 -4.01 28.87 -35.75
N ILE A 517 -4.31 28.57 -34.48
CA ILE A 517 -3.32 28.65 -33.38
C ILE A 517 -2.19 27.62 -33.47
N ILE A 518 -2.39 26.46 -34.11
CA ILE A 518 -1.29 25.53 -34.45
C ILE A 518 -0.38 26.11 -35.55
N LYS A 519 -0.95 26.77 -36.56
CA LYS A 519 -0.18 27.30 -37.70
C LYS A 519 0.60 28.58 -37.37
N LYS A 520 0.28 29.24 -36.25
CA LYS A 520 0.83 30.56 -35.88
C LYS A 520 1.49 30.51 -34.48
N PRO A 521 2.82 30.30 -34.40
CA PRO A 521 3.56 30.14 -33.14
C PRO A 521 3.88 31.48 -32.45
N TYR A 522 2.97 32.46 -32.47
CA TYR A 522 3.19 33.76 -31.82
C TYR A 522 2.99 33.65 -30.29
N PRO A 523 3.88 34.19 -29.44
CA PRO A 523 3.70 34.16 -27.98
C PRO A 523 2.45 34.89 -27.48
N SER A 524 2.02 35.94 -28.20
CA SER A 524 0.79 36.70 -27.90
C SER A 524 -0.49 35.87 -27.95
N LEU A 525 -0.47 34.69 -28.58
CA LEU A 525 -1.62 33.79 -28.67
C LEU A 525 -1.74 32.81 -27.49
N TYR A 526 -0.85 32.86 -26.47
CA TYR A 526 -0.91 31.97 -25.30
C TYR A 526 -2.30 31.91 -24.65
N LEU A 527 -2.87 33.07 -24.30
CA LEU A 527 -4.20 33.16 -23.68
C LEU A 527 -5.32 32.64 -24.60
N ALA A 528 -5.15 32.73 -25.93
CA ALA A 528 -6.09 32.17 -26.88
C ALA A 528 -5.98 30.63 -26.96
N ARG A 529 -4.76 30.06 -26.92
CA ARG A 529 -4.54 28.60 -26.87
C ARG A 529 -5.19 28.00 -25.62
N LEU A 530 -4.88 28.59 -24.46
CA LEU A 530 -5.44 28.20 -23.16
C LEU A 530 -6.98 28.26 -23.17
N TYR A 531 -7.55 29.37 -23.66
CA TYR A 531 -8.99 29.56 -23.76
C TYR A 531 -9.67 28.50 -24.64
N VAL A 532 -9.16 28.26 -25.86
CA VAL A 532 -9.75 27.28 -26.79
C VAL A 532 -9.62 25.85 -26.27
N MET A 533 -8.48 25.47 -25.68
CA MET A 533 -8.30 24.13 -25.10
C MET A 533 -9.19 23.90 -23.89
N ARG A 534 -9.37 24.91 -23.03
CA ARG A 534 -10.30 24.81 -21.91
C ARG A 534 -11.75 24.72 -22.38
N PHE A 535 -12.16 25.47 -23.41
CA PHE A 535 -13.51 25.40 -23.97
C PHE A 535 -13.83 23.99 -24.50
N PHE A 536 -12.94 23.40 -25.31
CA PHE A 536 -13.07 21.99 -25.73
C PHE A 536 -13.15 21.02 -24.55
N SER A 537 -12.31 21.23 -23.53
CA SER A 537 -12.26 20.39 -22.33
C SER A 537 -13.55 20.41 -21.50
N GLU A 538 -14.21 21.56 -21.37
CA GLU A 538 -15.50 21.63 -20.66
C GLU A 538 -16.66 21.12 -21.54
N MET A 539 -16.64 21.33 -22.86
CA MET A 539 -17.70 20.81 -23.76
C MET A 539 -17.73 19.28 -23.84
N ILE A 540 -16.58 18.58 -23.79
CA ILE A 540 -16.58 17.10 -23.80
C ILE A 540 -17.08 16.50 -22.48
N LYS A 541 -16.91 17.17 -21.34
CA LYS A 541 -17.52 16.75 -20.06
C LYS A 541 -19.05 16.73 -20.13
N PHE A 542 -19.64 17.70 -20.85
CA PHE A 542 -21.07 17.73 -21.18
C PHE A 542 -21.47 16.84 -22.36
N LYS A 543 -20.55 16.03 -22.92
CA LYS A 543 -20.76 15.16 -24.10
C LYS A 543 -21.23 15.91 -25.37
N LEU A 544 -20.90 17.20 -25.49
CA LEU A 544 -21.25 18.03 -26.65
C LEU A 544 -20.25 17.93 -27.81
N VAL A 545 -19.06 17.39 -27.56
CA VAL A 545 -17.98 17.22 -28.55
C VAL A 545 -17.85 15.73 -28.89
N PRO A 546 -17.82 15.34 -30.18
CA PRO A 546 -17.45 13.98 -30.58
C PRO A 546 -16.07 13.59 -30.04
N LYS A 547 -15.92 12.37 -29.53
CA LYS A 547 -14.65 11.86 -28.99
C LYS A 547 -13.51 11.97 -30.02
N LYS A 548 -13.83 11.72 -31.30
CA LYS A 548 -12.93 11.84 -32.46
C LYS A 548 -12.25 13.22 -32.53
N THR A 549 -12.99 14.31 -32.28
CA THR A 549 -12.44 15.67 -32.32
C THR A 549 -11.33 15.85 -31.29
N ILE A 550 -11.50 15.44 -30.03
CA ILE A 550 -10.45 15.62 -29.00
C ILE A 550 -9.21 14.77 -29.28
N PHE A 551 -9.37 13.53 -29.77
CA PHE A 551 -8.21 12.73 -30.19
C PHE A 551 -7.51 13.30 -31.44
N TYR A 552 -8.24 13.93 -32.36
CA TYR A 552 -7.67 14.73 -33.45
C TYR A 552 -6.88 15.94 -32.92
N LEU A 553 -7.39 16.68 -31.90
CA LEU A 553 -6.64 17.79 -31.29
C LEU A 553 -5.31 17.31 -30.69
N LEU A 554 -5.33 16.19 -29.96
CA LEU A 554 -4.12 15.56 -29.40
C LEU A 554 -3.17 15.10 -30.51
N HIS A 555 -3.66 14.37 -31.52
CA HIS A 555 -2.86 13.88 -32.64
C HIS A 555 -2.18 15.00 -33.43
N ALA A 556 -2.92 16.06 -33.80
CA ALA A 556 -2.38 17.21 -34.52
C ALA A 556 -1.32 17.99 -33.72
N SER A 557 -1.39 17.93 -32.39
CA SER A 557 -0.42 18.59 -31.49
C SER A 557 0.82 17.73 -31.22
N ILE A 558 0.65 16.40 -31.08
CA ILE A 558 1.73 15.43 -30.84
C ILE A 558 2.61 15.24 -32.09
N THR A 559 2.01 15.22 -33.29
CA THR A 559 2.75 15.07 -34.56
C THR A 559 3.70 16.23 -34.88
N ARG A 560 3.49 17.40 -34.27
CA ARG A 560 4.32 18.61 -34.43
C ARG A 560 4.72 19.18 -33.07
N LEU A 561 5.34 18.34 -32.24
CA LEU A 561 5.75 18.72 -30.89
C LEU A 561 6.77 19.88 -30.91
N SER A 562 6.46 20.92 -30.15
CA SER A 562 7.19 22.19 -30.04
C SER A 562 6.64 22.94 -28.81
N HIS A 563 7.30 24.01 -28.35
CA HIS A 563 6.88 24.77 -27.17
C HIS A 563 5.36 25.09 -27.13
N HIS A 564 4.82 25.71 -28.19
CA HIS A 564 3.41 26.08 -28.25
C HIS A 564 2.42 24.91 -28.43
N THR A 565 2.86 23.75 -28.93
CA THR A 565 2.02 22.54 -28.96
C THR A 565 2.14 21.75 -27.65
N ALA A 566 3.25 21.85 -26.93
CA ALA A 566 3.39 21.35 -25.55
C ALA A 566 2.48 22.11 -24.58
N GLU A 567 2.34 23.44 -24.73
CA GLU A 567 1.30 24.24 -24.06
C GLU A 567 -0.10 23.65 -24.32
N ILE A 568 -0.48 23.52 -25.60
CA ILE A 568 -1.80 23.02 -26.05
C ILE A 568 -2.10 21.63 -25.46
N ILE A 569 -1.15 20.69 -25.53
CA ILE A 569 -1.31 19.34 -24.97
C ILE A 569 -1.50 19.39 -23.46
N SER A 570 -0.70 20.19 -22.75
CA SER A 570 -0.76 20.29 -21.29
C SER A 570 -2.10 20.86 -20.82
N HIS A 571 -2.56 21.96 -21.41
CA HIS A 571 -3.87 22.56 -21.07
C HIS A 571 -5.06 21.64 -21.39
N LEU A 572 -4.96 20.82 -22.45
CA LEU A 572 -5.99 19.85 -22.80
C LEU A 572 -6.01 18.64 -21.83
N LEU A 573 -4.84 18.14 -21.43
CA LEU A 573 -4.72 17.06 -20.44
C LEU A 573 -5.12 17.51 -19.02
N GLU A 574 -4.78 18.74 -18.62
CA GLU A 574 -5.27 19.35 -17.37
C GLU A 574 -6.78 19.63 -17.40
N GLY A 575 -7.35 19.91 -18.57
CA GLY A 575 -8.77 20.21 -18.74
C GLY A 575 -9.69 18.99 -18.71
N CYS A 576 -9.36 17.96 -19.49
CA CYS A 576 -10.20 16.76 -19.65
C CYS A 576 -9.45 15.42 -19.55
N GLY A 577 -8.13 15.40 -19.39
CA GLY A 577 -7.33 14.16 -19.42
C GLY A 577 -7.74 13.14 -18.36
N ARG A 578 -8.00 13.56 -17.12
CA ARG A 578 -8.49 12.65 -16.06
C ARG A 578 -9.90 12.10 -16.31
N PHE A 579 -10.80 12.91 -16.88
CA PHE A 579 -12.14 12.47 -17.28
C PHE A 579 -12.07 11.41 -18.40
N LEU A 580 -11.23 11.66 -19.41
CA LEU A 580 -10.95 10.71 -20.49
C LEU A 580 -10.24 9.43 -19.98
N PHE A 581 -9.44 9.53 -18.93
CA PHE A 581 -8.76 8.39 -18.30
C PHE A 581 -9.70 7.55 -17.44
N ARG A 582 -10.64 8.14 -16.69
CA ARG A 582 -11.60 7.39 -15.86
C ARG A 582 -12.72 6.74 -16.67
N ASN A 583 -13.11 7.34 -17.80
CA ASN A 583 -14.14 6.77 -18.68
C ASN A 583 -13.60 5.52 -19.43
N PRO A 584 -14.21 4.33 -19.28
CA PRO A 584 -13.69 3.07 -19.83
C PRO A 584 -13.55 3.07 -21.36
N GLU A 585 -14.44 3.77 -22.08
CA GLU A 585 -14.44 3.82 -23.55
C GLU A 585 -13.24 4.61 -24.10
N THR A 586 -12.81 5.67 -23.39
CA THR A 586 -11.72 6.56 -23.83
C THR A 586 -10.38 6.26 -23.16
N ASN A 587 -10.36 5.55 -22.03
CA ASN A 587 -9.15 5.17 -21.29
C ASN A 587 -8.12 4.51 -22.21
N PHE A 588 -8.57 3.56 -23.03
CA PHE A 588 -7.70 2.74 -23.86
C PHE A 588 -7.01 3.55 -24.97
N LEU A 589 -7.77 4.42 -25.67
CA LEU A 589 -7.22 5.31 -26.69
C LEU A 589 -6.29 6.36 -26.06
N LEU A 590 -6.67 6.93 -24.92
CA LEU A 590 -5.85 7.92 -24.22
C LEU A 590 -4.49 7.33 -23.81
N LEU A 591 -4.45 6.11 -23.27
CA LEU A 591 -3.19 5.42 -22.93
C LEU A 591 -2.24 5.33 -24.14
N LYS A 592 -2.72 4.94 -25.32
CA LYS A 592 -1.92 4.93 -26.56
C LYS A 592 -1.34 6.32 -26.89
N TYR A 593 -2.13 7.38 -26.80
CA TYR A 593 -1.66 8.74 -27.07
C TYR A 593 -0.68 9.26 -26.00
N LEU A 594 -0.86 8.90 -24.73
CA LEU A 594 0.08 9.23 -23.64
C LEU A 594 1.43 8.50 -23.84
N ASP A 595 1.42 7.27 -24.32
CA ASP A 595 2.65 6.52 -24.63
C ASP A 595 3.34 7.07 -25.89
N LEU A 596 2.60 7.44 -26.95
CA LEU A 596 3.15 8.19 -28.09
C LEU A 596 3.77 9.53 -27.67
N LEU A 597 3.17 10.23 -26.71
CA LEU A 597 3.69 11.50 -26.18
C LEU A 597 5.01 11.30 -25.43
N LYS A 598 5.14 10.26 -24.59
CA LYS A 598 6.42 9.87 -23.95
C LYS A 598 7.48 9.52 -24.98
N ASP A 599 7.10 8.75 -26.02
CA ASP A 599 8.00 8.36 -27.11
C ASP A 599 8.52 9.57 -27.89
N GLN A 600 7.68 10.56 -28.18
CA GLN A 600 8.09 11.81 -28.84
C GLN A 600 8.93 12.70 -27.91
N GLN A 601 8.59 12.77 -26.62
CA GLN A 601 9.36 13.46 -25.58
C GLN A 601 10.79 12.91 -25.44
N ALA A 602 10.98 11.60 -25.68
CA ALA A 602 12.29 10.94 -25.67
C ALA A 602 13.08 11.09 -26.99
N LYS A 603 12.39 11.21 -28.14
CA LYS A 603 13.00 11.25 -29.49
C LYS A 603 13.39 12.65 -29.97
N GLN A 604 12.88 13.72 -29.35
CA GLN A 604 13.11 15.10 -29.79
C GLN A 604 13.92 15.94 -28.78
N TYR A 605 14.70 16.89 -29.29
CA TYR A 605 15.47 17.87 -28.51
C TYR A 605 14.58 19.00 -27.93
N LEU A 606 13.55 18.64 -27.16
CA LEU A 606 12.73 19.63 -26.44
C LEU A 606 13.54 20.31 -25.32
N ALA A 607 13.18 21.56 -25.01
CA ALA A 607 13.69 22.27 -23.85
C ALA A 607 13.36 21.50 -22.55
N VAL A 608 14.15 21.73 -21.50
CA VAL A 608 13.89 21.13 -20.17
C VAL A 608 12.52 21.56 -19.64
N GLU A 609 12.18 22.84 -19.83
CA GLU A 609 10.89 23.44 -19.45
C GLU A 609 9.70 22.72 -20.12
N ASP A 610 9.72 22.56 -21.44
CA ASP A 610 8.66 21.86 -22.20
C ASP A 610 8.50 20.40 -21.75
N ARG A 611 9.62 19.71 -21.49
CA ARG A 611 9.59 18.32 -21.01
C ARG A 611 9.02 18.23 -19.60
N MET A 612 9.32 19.20 -18.72
CA MET A 612 8.73 19.25 -17.38
C MET A 612 7.24 19.60 -17.42
N MET A 613 6.81 20.50 -18.32
CA MET A 613 5.39 20.81 -18.52
C MET A 613 4.59 19.57 -18.94
N ILE A 614 5.09 18.84 -19.97
CA ILE A 614 4.49 17.58 -20.42
C ILE A 614 4.53 16.53 -19.31
N ALA A 615 5.64 16.37 -18.59
CA ALA A 615 5.74 15.41 -17.48
C ALA A 615 4.77 15.71 -16.34
N SER A 616 4.54 16.99 -16.02
CA SER A 616 3.54 17.44 -15.05
C SER A 616 2.12 17.06 -15.50
N ALA A 617 1.78 17.32 -16.77
CA ALA A 617 0.48 16.94 -17.33
C ALA A 617 0.28 15.41 -17.39
N LEU A 618 1.31 14.64 -17.72
CA LEU A 618 1.30 13.17 -17.70
C LEU A 618 1.06 12.64 -16.26
N TYR A 619 1.79 13.17 -15.28
CA TYR A 619 1.64 12.81 -13.86
C TYR A 619 0.26 13.20 -13.30
N TYR A 620 -0.27 14.36 -13.72
CA TYR A 620 -1.60 14.80 -13.34
C TYR A 620 -2.68 13.83 -13.81
N VAL A 621 -2.59 13.31 -15.05
CA VAL A 621 -3.59 12.39 -15.63
C VAL A 621 -3.47 10.97 -15.10
N ASN A 622 -2.26 10.45 -14.95
CA ASN A 622 -2.01 9.08 -14.48
C ASN A 622 -0.90 9.09 -13.41
N PRO A 623 -1.23 9.42 -12.15
CA PRO A 623 -0.25 9.38 -11.06
C PRO A 623 0.23 7.93 -10.84
N PRO A 624 1.52 7.73 -10.53
CA PRO A 624 2.02 6.40 -10.18
C PRO A 624 1.30 5.87 -8.94
N PRO A 625 1.09 4.56 -8.83
CA PRO A 625 0.35 3.98 -7.71
C PRO A 625 1.07 4.28 -6.39
N GLU A 626 0.37 4.90 -5.44
CA GLU A 626 0.87 5.05 -4.07
C GLU A 626 1.23 3.68 -3.51
N ILE A 627 2.48 3.51 -3.07
CA ILE A 627 2.91 2.34 -2.31
C ILE A 627 2.32 2.46 -0.89
N LYS A 628 1.03 2.16 -0.78
CA LYS A 628 0.33 2.04 0.51
C LYS A 628 0.90 0.85 1.25
N ALA A 629 1.87 1.13 2.13
CA ALA A 629 2.54 0.13 2.96
C ALA A 629 1.50 -0.78 3.67
N GLU A 630 1.62 -2.09 3.48
CA GLU A 630 0.60 -3.03 3.97
C GLU A 630 0.39 -2.89 5.49
N GLU A 631 -0.89 -2.79 5.91
CA GLU A 631 -1.23 -2.77 7.33
C GLU A 631 -0.88 -4.11 7.98
N LYS A 632 0.31 -4.15 8.61
CA LYS A 632 0.84 -5.33 9.30
C LYS A 632 -0.19 -5.83 10.33
N LYS A 633 -0.83 -6.97 10.04
CA LYS A 633 -1.80 -7.63 10.91
C LYS A 633 -1.13 -7.97 12.25
N ARG A 634 -1.69 -7.46 13.35
CA ARG A 634 -1.18 -7.63 14.73
C ARG A 634 -2.25 -8.26 15.62
N PRO A 635 -1.87 -9.09 16.60
CA PRO A 635 -2.81 -9.68 17.55
C PRO A 635 -3.52 -8.60 18.38
N ILE A 636 -4.71 -8.91 18.88
CA ILE A 636 -5.58 -7.97 19.59
C ILE A 636 -4.88 -7.45 20.85
N ILE A 637 -4.16 -8.30 21.58
CA ILE A 637 -3.43 -7.93 22.78
C ILE A 637 -2.29 -6.92 22.50
N GLU A 638 -1.55 -7.09 21.39
CA GLU A 638 -0.56 -6.10 20.96
C GLU A 638 -1.22 -4.76 20.59
N LYS A 639 -2.40 -4.78 19.96
CA LYS A 639 -3.15 -3.54 19.69
C LYS A 639 -3.59 -2.85 20.99
N TYR A 640 -4.04 -3.61 21.98
CA TYR A 640 -4.50 -3.08 23.27
C TYR A 640 -3.35 -2.44 24.08
N ILE A 641 -2.22 -3.15 24.24
CA ILE A 641 -1.03 -2.63 24.96
C ILE A 641 -0.50 -1.36 24.27
N ARG A 642 -0.46 -1.35 22.92
CA ARG A 642 -0.08 -0.15 22.16
C ARG A 642 -1.03 1.02 22.38
N LYS A 643 -2.34 0.78 22.47
CA LYS A 643 -3.31 1.85 22.80
C LYS A 643 -3.04 2.39 24.21
N LEU A 644 -2.90 1.52 25.20
CA LEU A 644 -2.67 1.91 26.60
C LEU A 644 -1.44 2.81 26.77
N ILE A 645 -0.34 2.51 26.06
CA ILE A 645 0.95 3.20 26.26
C ILE A 645 1.17 4.36 25.28
N TYR A 646 0.74 4.27 24.01
CA TYR A 646 0.97 5.33 23.02
C TYR A 646 -0.16 6.35 22.92
N ILE A 647 -1.38 6.01 23.36
CA ILE A 647 -2.56 6.88 23.25
C ILE A 647 -3.08 7.27 24.64
N ASP A 648 -3.39 6.29 25.49
CA ASP A 648 -4.11 6.51 26.75
C ASP A 648 -3.19 6.96 27.91
N LEU A 649 -1.85 6.87 27.77
CA LEU A 649 -0.88 7.22 28.81
C LEU A 649 -0.72 8.73 28.97
N ASP A 650 -0.96 9.21 30.18
CA ASP A 650 -0.75 10.57 30.67
C ASP A 650 -0.50 10.51 32.19
N SER A 651 0.07 11.57 32.75
CA SER A 651 0.26 11.83 34.18
C SER A 651 -0.92 11.40 35.06
N LYS A 652 -2.15 11.70 34.65
CA LYS A 652 -3.39 11.36 35.38
C LYS A 652 -3.83 9.90 35.22
N SER A 653 -3.56 9.29 34.06
CA SER A 653 -4.00 7.92 33.75
C SER A 653 -2.96 6.85 34.14
N ALA A 654 -1.72 7.25 34.46
CA ALA A 654 -0.59 6.36 34.71
C ALA A 654 -0.88 5.19 35.67
N LEU A 655 -1.53 5.46 36.82
CA LEU A 655 -1.89 4.40 37.78
C LEU A 655 -2.93 3.41 37.24
N HIS A 656 -3.88 3.88 36.40
CA HIS A 656 -4.89 3.03 35.79
C HIS A 656 -4.31 2.18 34.66
N VAL A 657 -3.41 2.76 33.85
CA VAL A 657 -2.64 2.05 32.83
C VAL A 657 -1.74 0.99 33.48
N PHE A 658 -1.02 1.34 34.55
CA PHE A 658 -0.15 0.40 35.27
C PHE A 658 -0.91 -0.79 35.83
N LYS A 659 -2.03 -0.57 36.54
CA LYS A 659 -2.88 -1.66 37.04
C LYS A 659 -3.33 -2.59 35.91
N LYS A 660 -3.74 -2.03 34.77
CA LYS A 660 -4.13 -2.81 33.58
C LYS A 660 -2.99 -3.63 32.98
N LEU A 661 -1.75 -3.15 32.99
CA LEU A 661 -0.57 -3.90 32.54
C LEU A 661 -0.23 -5.04 33.51
N MET A 662 -0.31 -4.80 34.82
CA MET A 662 -0.06 -5.84 35.85
C MET A 662 -1.14 -6.93 35.91
N MET A 663 -2.37 -6.63 35.46
CA MET A 663 -3.47 -7.60 35.36
C MET A 663 -3.44 -8.46 34.07
N MET A 664 -2.47 -8.25 33.17
CA MET A 664 -2.32 -9.09 31.97
C MET A 664 -1.66 -10.43 32.32
N ASP A 665 -1.80 -11.40 31.42
CA ASP A 665 -1.04 -12.65 31.49
C ASP A 665 0.40 -12.39 31.01
N TRP A 666 1.38 -12.44 31.92
CA TRP A 666 2.80 -12.26 31.59
C TRP A 666 3.49 -13.56 31.14
N GLU A 667 2.81 -14.72 31.24
CA GLU A 667 3.29 -16.00 30.74
C GLU A 667 2.97 -16.17 29.24
N ASP A 668 1.90 -15.53 28.74
CA ASP A 668 1.54 -15.53 27.32
C ASP A 668 2.66 -14.92 26.44
N PRO A 669 3.20 -15.68 25.46
CA PRO A 669 4.29 -15.22 24.60
C PRO A 669 3.91 -14.00 23.73
N ASP A 670 2.66 -13.83 23.33
CA ASP A 670 2.25 -12.67 22.51
C ASP A 670 2.14 -11.39 23.34
N THR A 671 1.62 -11.48 24.57
CA THR A 671 1.59 -10.40 25.57
C THR A 671 3.00 -9.98 25.94
N LEU A 672 3.86 -10.93 26.32
CA LEU A 672 5.26 -10.66 26.66
C LEU A 672 6.03 -10.05 25.46
N LYS A 673 5.81 -10.53 24.24
CA LYS A 673 6.39 -9.95 23.01
C LYS A 673 5.87 -8.53 22.73
N ALA A 674 4.61 -8.24 23.02
CA ALA A 674 4.04 -6.90 22.90
C ALA A 674 4.60 -5.93 23.95
N LEU A 675 4.71 -6.36 25.20
CA LEU A 675 5.32 -5.58 26.30
C LEU A 675 6.78 -5.25 25.97
N LYS A 676 7.59 -6.25 25.61
CA LYS A 676 8.99 -6.05 25.16
C LYS A 676 9.08 -5.02 24.04
N LYS A 677 8.27 -5.15 22.98
CA LYS A 677 8.22 -4.18 21.87
C LYS A 677 7.91 -2.75 22.31
N VAL A 678 7.09 -2.54 23.35
CA VAL A 678 6.66 -1.19 23.74
C VAL A 678 7.62 -0.54 24.72
N PHE A 679 8.17 -1.30 25.68
CA PHE A 679 9.19 -0.79 26.61
C PHE A 679 10.54 -0.53 25.92
N CYS A 680 10.95 -1.36 24.94
CA CYS A 680 12.17 -1.08 24.16
C CYS A 680 11.98 0.06 23.14
N LYS A 681 10.80 0.18 22.51
CA LYS A 681 10.54 1.21 21.47
C LYS A 681 10.08 2.55 22.04
N ILE A 682 10.86 3.08 22.97
CA ILE A 682 10.53 4.29 23.74
C ILE A 682 10.27 5.52 22.86
N TRP A 683 10.90 5.62 21.68
CA TRP A 683 10.69 6.71 20.70
C TRP A 683 9.29 6.73 20.05
N LYS A 684 8.41 5.78 20.38
CA LYS A 684 6.97 5.83 20.04
C LYS A 684 6.09 6.33 21.19
N VAL A 685 6.66 6.52 22.38
CA VAL A 685 6.03 7.19 23.52
C VAL A 685 6.27 8.70 23.40
N LYS A 686 5.34 9.53 23.87
CA LYS A 686 5.54 10.99 23.94
C LYS A 686 6.71 11.29 24.89
N GLN A 687 7.61 12.20 24.52
CA GLN A 687 8.85 12.49 25.28
C GLN A 687 8.58 12.77 26.78
N GLY A 688 7.57 13.58 27.11
CA GLY A 688 7.20 13.88 28.50
C GLY A 688 6.67 12.68 29.32
N ASN A 689 6.25 11.60 28.66
CA ASN A 689 5.78 10.37 29.31
C ASN A 689 6.90 9.34 29.55
N ILE A 690 8.13 9.58 29.08
CA ILE A 690 9.26 8.65 29.26
C ILE A 690 9.56 8.44 30.76
N GLN A 691 9.41 9.47 31.59
CA GLN A 691 9.54 9.40 33.04
C GLN A 691 8.55 8.40 33.68
N LEU A 692 7.33 8.30 33.13
CA LEU A 692 6.30 7.36 33.59
C LEU A 692 6.68 5.91 33.22
N MET A 693 7.28 5.71 32.03
CA MET A 693 7.78 4.40 31.60
C MET A 693 8.93 3.91 32.49
N ALA A 694 9.74 4.80 33.07
CA ALA A 694 10.78 4.43 34.03
C ALA A 694 10.17 4.00 35.38
N LYS A 695 9.20 4.78 35.90
CA LYS A 695 8.42 4.42 37.11
C LYS A 695 7.65 3.10 36.99
N PHE A 696 7.17 2.77 35.78
CA PHE A 696 6.58 1.46 35.51
C PHE A 696 7.62 0.34 35.65
N ILE A 697 8.85 0.50 35.14
CA ILE A 697 9.91 -0.50 35.33
C ILE A 697 10.32 -0.63 36.80
N GLU A 698 10.42 0.48 37.54
CA GLU A 698 10.65 0.46 39.00
C GLU A 698 9.60 -0.41 39.71
N SER A 699 8.33 -0.22 39.36
CA SER A 699 7.20 -0.96 39.95
C SER A 699 7.07 -2.41 39.46
N ILE A 700 7.61 -2.73 38.27
CA ILE A 700 7.65 -4.09 37.69
C ILE A 700 8.82 -4.92 38.27
N LYS A 701 9.95 -4.27 38.58
CA LYS A 701 11.21 -4.89 39.04
C LYS A 701 11.04 -5.93 40.17
N PRO A 702 10.16 -5.76 41.18
CA PRO A 702 9.97 -6.78 42.23
C PRO A 702 9.27 -8.06 41.74
N TYR A 703 8.44 -7.97 40.70
CA TYR A 703 7.63 -9.08 40.19
C TYR A 703 8.30 -9.79 39.00
N TYR A 704 8.92 -9.03 38.09
CA TYR A 704 9.53 -9.56 36.87
C TYR A 704 10.98 -9.05 36.65
N PRO A 705 11.96 -9.41 37.52
CA PRO A 705 13.34 -8.91 37.42
C PRO A 705 14.00 -9.15 36.05
N SER A 706 13.75 -10.32 35.44
CA SER A 706 14.30 -10.69 34.13
C SER A 706 13.81 -9.77 33.00
N PHE A 707 12.56 -9.28 33.09
CA PHE A 707 12.03 -8.32 32.12
C PHE A 707 12.73 -6.96 32.25
N THR A 708 12.95 -6.47 33.47
CA THR A 708 13.68 -5.24 33.75
C THR A 708 15.11 -5.28 33.19
N VAL A 709 15.87 -6.34 33.45
CA VAL A 709 17.24 -6.52 32.92
C VAL A 709 17.24 -6.49 31.39
N MET A 710 16.35 -7.26 30.75
CA MET A 710 16.25 -7.32 29.29
C MET A 710 15.91 -5.96 28.65
N VAL A 711 15.10 -5.12 29.29
CA VAL A 711 14.84 -3.76 28.77
C VAL A 711 16.09 -2.88 28.87
N ILE A 712 16.84 -2.96 29.98
CA ILE A 712 18.09 -2.21 30.17
C ILE A 712 19.14 -2.63 29.13
N ASP A 713 19.39 -3.93 28.98
CA ASP A 713 20.32 -4.48 27.98
C ASP A 713 19.93 -4.03 26.56
N SER A 714 18.63 -4.08 26.25
CA SER A 714 18.10 -3.64 24.96
C SER A 714 18.31 -2.14 24.70
N ILE A 715 18.23 -1.28 25.72
CA ILE A 715 18.44 0.18 25.58
C ILE A 715 19.93 0.49 25.40
N LEU A 716 20.81 -0.16 26.17
CA LEU A 716 22.25 0.03 26.07
C LEU A 716 22.79 -0.39 24.69
N GLU A 717 22.34 -1.53 24.17
CA GLU A 717 22.71 -1.96 22.81
C GLU A 717 22.07 -1.05 21.74
N ASP A 718 20.81 -0.61 21.91
CA ASP A 718 20.18 0.35 20.99
C ASP A 718 20.94 1.70 20.91
N ILE A 719 21.47 2.20 22.04
CA ILE A 719 22.29 3.41 22.09
C ILE A 719 23.60 3.19 21.34
N LYS A 720 24.29 2.06 21.59
CA LYS A 720 25.55 1.69 20.92
C LYS A 720 25.36 1.56 19.39
N VAL A 721 24.36 0.80 18.94
CA VAL A 721 23.99 0.69 17.52
C VAL A 721 23.58 2.05 16.94
N GLY A 722 22.96 2.91 17.74
CA GLY A 722 22.66 4.29 17.37
C GLY A 722 23.90 5.15 17.12
N VAL A 723 25.02 4.90 17.78
CA VAL A 723 26.31 5.57 17.51
C VAL A 723 27.01 4.92 16.31
N GLU A 724 26.89 3.61 16.12
CA GLU A 724 27.44 2.86 14.96
C GLU A 724 26.82 3.29 13.62
N GLN A 725 25.49 3.47 13.56
CA GLN A 725 24.77 3.73 12.30
C GLN A 725 24.77 5.20 11.85
N GLY A 726 24.91 6.15 12.78
CA GLY A 726 24.85 7.59 12.49
C GLY A 726 23.50 8.06 11.92
N GLY A 727 23.51 9.23 11.28
CA GLY A 727 22.45 9.69 10.36
C GLY A 727 21.25 10.42 10.98
N TYR A 728 20.82 11.50 10.30
CA TYR A 728 19.79 12.42 10.77
C TYR A 728 18.40 11.78 11.01
N LYS A 729 17.99 10.80 10.18
CA LYS A 729 16.68 10.12 10.28
C LYS A 729 16.42 9.55 11.69
N ASN A 730 17.47 9.10 12.38
CA ASN A 730 17.39 8.42 13.67
C ASN A 730 17.65 9.34 14.88
N ASN A 731 17.87 10.65 14.69
CA ASN A 731 18.23 11.57 15.78
C ASN A 731 17.20 11.57 16.92
N GLN A 732 15.91 11.68 16.62
CA GLN A 732 14.86 11.66 17.63
C GLN A 732 14.81 10.32 18.40
N LYS A 733 15.02 9.19 17.70
CA LYS A 733 15.11 7.86 18.33
C LYS A 733 16.22 7.82 19.38
N ARG A 734 17.44 8.26 18.99
CA ARG A 734 18.64 8.24 19.84
C ARG A 734 18.47 9.13 21.08
N ILE A 735 17.92 10.33 20.91
CA ILE A 735 17.62 11.25 22.04
C ILE A 735 16.63 10.60 23.02
N SER A 736 15.49 10.07 22.56
CA SER A 736 14.51 9.43 23.47
C SER A 736 15.08 8.22 24.22
N GLN A 737 16.00 7.46 23.61
CA GLN A 737 16.68 6.33 24.27
C GLN A 737 17.64 6.78 25.36
N VAL A 738 18.42 7.84 25.10
CA VAL A 738 19.36 8.40 26.07
C VAL A 738 18.62 9.10 27.23
N THR A 739 17.57 9.88 26.95
CA THR A 739 16.68 10.41 28.00
C THR A 739 16.09 9.28 28.85
N TYR A 740 15.67 8.17 28.22
CA TYR A 740 15.11 7.05 28.98
C TYR A 740 16.13 6.41 29.92
N LEU A 741 17.39 6.24 29.48
CA LEU A 741 18.47 5.78 30.35
C LEU A 741 18.68 6.69 31.56
N GLY A 742 18.66 8.02 31.35
CA GLY A 742 18.72 9.01 32.44
C GLY A 742 17.56 8.86 33.44
N GLU A 743 16.34 8.65 32.96
CA GLU A 743 15.18 8.41 33.83
C GLU A 743 15.23 7.05 34.56
N LEU A 744 15.87 6.03 33.99
CA LEU A 744 16.13 4.76 34.72
C LEU A 744 17.12 4.97 35.88
N TYR A 745 18.09 5.87 35.74
CA TYR A 745 18.98 6.26 36.83
C TYR A 745 18.23 7.04 37.92
N ASN A 746 17.39 8.00 37.54
CA ASN A 746 16.58 8.80 38.46
C ASN A 746 15.71 7.93 39.39
N ASN A 747 15.14 6.84 38.86
CA ASN A 747 14.33 5.88 39.63
C ASN A 747 15.18 4.73 40.26
N ARG A 748 16.50 4.89 40.35
CA ARG A 748 17.45 3.95 40.99
C ARG A 748 17.39 2.51 40.45
N ILE A 749 17.08 2.37 39.16
CA ILE A 749 17.01 1.07 38.49
C ILE A 749 18.41 0.62 38.05
N ILE A 750 19.23 1.57 37.57
CA ILE A 750 20.62 1.38 37.14
C ILE A 750 21.60 2.13 38.06
N ASP A 751 22.86 1.70 38.07
CA ASP A 751 23.95 2.31 38.84
C ASP A 751 24.69 3.42 38.05
N HIS A 752 25.32 4.36 38.76
CA HIS A 752 26.06 5.48 38.18
C HIS A 752 27.18 5.03 37.23
N ASN A 753 27.84 3.91 37.53
CA ASN A 753 28.86 3.29 36.67
C ASN A 753 28.36 3.02 35.24
N ILE A 754 27.08 2.66 35.07
CA ILE A 754 26.47 2.39 33.75
C ILE A 754 26.27 3.70 32.98
N VAL A 755 25.83 4.76 33.67
CA VAL A 755 25.66 6.10 33.09
C VAL A 755 27.02 6.64 32.63
N MET A 756 28.03 6.61 33.50
CA MET A 756 29.39 7.05 33.17
C MET A 756 30.01 6.25 32.02
N SER A 757 29.86 4.92 32.04
CA SER A 757 30.32 4.06 30.93
C SER A 757 29.64 4.40 29.61
N THR A 758 28.35 4.74 29.63
CA THR A 758 27.60 5.13 28.43
C THR A 758 28.00 6.53 27.93
N LEU A 759 28.25 7.48 28.84
CA LEU A 759 28.76 8.81 28.52
C LEU A 759 30.12 8.74 27.81
N TYR A 760 31.07 7.97 28.33
CA TYR A 760 32.36 7.73 27.67
C TYR A 760 32.20 6.96 26.35
N LEU A 761 31.30 5.97 26.28
CA LEU A 761 31.03 5.22 25.04
C LEU A 761 30.57 6.16 23.91
N ILE A 762 29.63 7.07 24.18
CA ILE A 762 29.11 8.01 23.17
C ILE A 762 30.23 8.88 22.59
N LEU A 763 31.18 9.35 23.41
CA LEU A 763 32.27 10.21 22.94
C LEU A 763 33.42 9.44 22.29
N THR A 764 33.84 8.30 22.86
CA THR A 764 35.07 7.61 22.44
C THR A 764 34.88 6.59 21.32
N PHE A 765 33.67 6.08 21.11
CA PHE A 765 33.42 4.96 20.21
C PHE A 765 33.76 5.29 18.74
N GLY A 766 34.60 4.47 18.12
CA GLY A 766 35.07 4.64 16.74
C GLY A 766 36.41 5.37 16.60
N TYR A 767 36.94 5.97 17.67
CA TYR A 767 38.26 6.61 17.66
C TYR A 767 39.39 5.60 17.93
N PRO A 768 40.59 5.78 17.31
CA PRO A 768 41.77 4.98 17.63
C PRO A 768 42.09 5.02 19.13
N ASN A 769 42.33 3.85 19.74
CA ASN A 769 42.60 3.69 21.18
C ASN A 769 41.54 4.32 22.11
N ASN A 770 40.30 4.54 21.63
CA ASN A 770 39.24 5.28 22.35
C ASN A 770 39.64 6.72 22.74
N GLN A 771 40.57 7.36 22.00
CA GLN A 771 41.01 8.73 22.24
C GLN A 771 40.48 9.67 21.13
N PRO A 772 39.59 10.62 21.46
CA PRO A 772 39.15 11.64 20.51
C PRO A 772 40.35 12.40 19.94
N THR A 773 40.30 12.72 18.64
CA THR A 773 41.33 13.55 18.00
C THR A 773 40.70 14.64 17.14
N PRO A 774 41.38 15.79 16.91
CA PRO A 774 40.88 16.89 16.08
C PRO A 774 40.70 16.56 14.59
N TYR A 775 41.08 15.35 14.16
CA TYR A 775 40.94 14.88 12.78
C TYR A 775 39.68 14.01 12.57
N GLY A 776 38.92 13.73 13.64
CA GLY A 776 37.67 12.98 13.60
C GLY A 776 37.85 11.48 13.42
N CYS A 777 36.76 10.76 13.17
CA CYS A 777 36.80 9.36 12.75
C CYS A 777 35.69 9.06 11.72
N PRO A 778 35.70 7.90 11.03
CA PRO A 778 34.68 7.56 10.04
C PRO A 778 33.24 7.50 10.59
N LEU A 779 33.09 7.28 11.89
CA LEU A 779 31.80 7.26 12.62
C LEU A 779 31.51 8.59 13.34
N ASP A 780 32.38 9.60 13.19
CA ASP A 780 32.24 10.90 13.82
C ASP A 780 33.03 11.98 13.04
N PRO A 781 32.45 12.52 11.95
CA PRO A 781 33.05 13.63 11.23
C PRO A 781 33.26 14.86 12.12
N ASN A 782 34.24 15.71 11.77
CA ASN A 782 34.53 16.93 12.51
C ASN A 782 33.35 17.93 12.55
N ASP A 783 32.49 17.89 11.53
CA ASP A 783 31.29 18.73 11.40
C ASP A 783 30.05 18.17 12.14
N GLU A 784 30.09 16.91 12.63
CA GLU A 784 28.94 16.31 13.32
C GLU A 784 28.98 16.57 14.83
N LEU A 785 28.06 17.41 15.30
CA LEU A 785 27.91 17.82 16.70
C LEU A 785 26.91 16.94 17.49
N PHE A 786 26.38 15.86 16.89
CA PHE A 786 25.25 15.13 17.48
C PHE A 786 25.62 14.33 18.74
N ARG A 787 26.86 13.85 18.87
CA ARG A 787 27.35 13.18 20.09
C ARG A 787 27.32 14.11 21.31
N ILE A 788 27.63 15.40 21.12
CA ILE A 788 27.52 16.43 22.17
C ILE A 788 26.06 16.56 22.61
N ARG A 789 25.11 16.67 21.65
CA ARG A 789 23.68 16.74 21.96
C ARG A 789 23.17 15.50 22.71
N LEU A 790 23.68 14.31 22.42
CA LEU A 790 23.34 13.09 23.19
C LEU A 790 23.87 13.16 24.64
N VAL A 791 25.12 13.57 24.83
CA VAL A 791 25.73 13.72 26.16
C VAL A 791 24.99 14.77 26.99
N CYS A 792 24.74 15.97 26.45
CA CYS A 792 23.91 16.99 27.09
C CYS A 792 22.55 16.43 27.47
N SER A 793 21.85 15.78 26.53
CA SER A 793 20.52 15.20 26.80
C SER A 793 20.52 14.14 27.92
N LEU A 794 21.62 13.40 28.11
CA LEU A 794 21.77 12.46 29.23
C LEU A 794 21.97 13.21 30.55
N LEU A 795 22.91 14.15 30.59
CA LEU A 795 23.24 14.96 31.76
C LEU A 795 22.07 15.84 32.19
N ASP A 796 21.33 16.46 31.27
CA ASP A 796 20.12 17.25 31.55
C ASP A 796 19.04 16.38 32.23
N SER A 797 18.99 15.09 31.90
CA SER A 797 18.01 14.13 32.44
C SER A 797 18.38 13.61 33.84
N CYS A 798 19.66 13.33 34.13
CA CYS A 798 20.10 12.69 35.38
C CYS A 798 21.03 13.51 36.29
N GLY A 799 21.53 14.66 35.80
CA GLY A 799 22.56 15.48 36.44
C GLY A 799 22.22 15.97 37.84
N LYS A 800 20.97 16.38 38.07
CA LYS A 800 20.48 16.80 39.39
C LYS A 800 20.61 15.69 40.44
N VAL A 801 20.36 14.44 40.05
CA VAL A 801 20.45 13.29 40.95
C VAL A 801 21.91 12.91 41.15
N LEU A 802 22.73 12.92 40.09
CA LEU A 802 24.18 12.69 40.16
C LEU A 802 24.85 13.65 41.17
N ASN A 803 24.58 14.96 41.04
CA ASN A 803 25.11 15.98 41.95
C ASN A 803 24.63 15.81 43.40
N HIS A 804 23.37 15.40 43.61
CA HIS A 804 22.88 15.15 44.98
C HIS A 804 23.49 13.87 45.59
N THR A 805 23.73 12.82 44.79
CA THR A 805 24.41 11.61 45.28
C THR A 805 25.88 11.83 45.62
N ASP A 806 26.52 12.79 44.94
CA ASP A 806 27.88 13.23 45.20
C ASP A 806 27.98 13.94 46.57
N ALA A 807 27.14 14.95 46.81
CA ALA A 807 27.05 15.65 48.09
C ALA A 807 26.70 14.74 49.28
N ALA A 808 25.94 13.66 49.05
CA ALA A 808 25.56 12.70 50.09
C ALA A 808 26.65 11.64 50.37
N HIS A 809 27.54 11.35 49.41
CA HIS A 809 28.55 10.29 49.50
C HIS A 809 29.88 10.66 48.81
N PRO A 810 30.59 11.71 49.26
CA PRO A 810 31.85 12.14 48.64
C PRO A 810 32.94 11.05 48.68
N GLU A 811 32.92 10.18 49.68
CA GLU A 811 33.84 9.03 49.82
C GLU A 811 33.76 8.02 48.67
N LYS A 812 32.71 8.04 47.84
CA LYS A 812 32.57 7.17 46.66
C LYS A 812 33.24 7.74 45.41
N GLY A 813 33.75 8.98 45.45
CA GLY A 813 34.46 9.61 44.34
C GLY A 813 33.62 9.90 43.09
N ILE A 814 32.28 9.90 43.21
CA ILE A 814 31.35 10.07 42.08
C ILE A 814 31.55 11.46 41.45
N GLY A 815 31.66 12.52 42.26
CA GLY A 815 31.98 13.87 41.79
C GLY A 815 33.26 13.94 41.01
N SER A 816 34.35 13.39 41.55
CA SER A 816 35.64 13.35 40.85
C SER A 816 35.56 12.65 39.49
N GLN A 817 34.80 11.56 39.36
CA GLN A 817 34.57 10.92 38.05
C GLN A 817 33.76 11.80 37.08
N ILE A 818 32.76 12.53 37.59
CA ILE A 818 31.97 13.48 36.81
C ILE A 818 32.84 14.67 36.40
N ASP A 819 33.64 15.23 37.30
CA ASP A 819 34.53 16.37 37.03
C ASP A 819 35.54 16.00 35.94
N VAL A 820 36.22 14.86 36.06
CA VAL A 820 37.11 14.32 35.01
C VAL A 820 36.36 14.13 33.69
N PHE A 821 35.10 13.65 33.71
CA PHE A 821 34.27 13.57 32.50
C PHE A 821 33.91 14.94 31.92
N MET A 822 33.62 15.95 32.74
CA MET A 822 33.30 17.30 32.29
C MET A 822 34.51 17.97 31.62
N TYR A 823 35.71 17.86 32.19
CA TYR A 823 36.96 18.27 31.52
C TYR A 823 37.21 17.48 30.22
N PHE A 824 36.88 16.18 30.20
CA PHE A 824 36.98 15.35 28.98
C PHE A 824 35.97 15.77 27.90
N LEU A 825 34.77 16.18 28.29
CA LEU A 825 33.75 16.73 27.39
C LEU A 825 34.21 18.09 26.81
N GLN A 826 34.82 18.96 27.61
CA GLN A 826 35.41 20.21 27.11
C GLN A 826 36.49 19.92 26.04
N TYR A 827 37.41 18.99 26.31
CA TYR A 827 38.42 18.55 25.35
C TYR A 827 37.80 17.97 24.06
N PHE A 828 36.73 17.17 24.18
CA PHE A 828 36.00 16.63 23.03
C PHE A 828 35.33 17.72 22.19
N ILE A 829 34.71 18.72 22.82
CA ILE A 829 34.09 19.86 22.13
C ILE A 829 35.15 20.62 21.31
N GLN A 830 36.35 20.84 21.88
CA GLN A 830 37.45 21.51 21.18
C GLN A 830 38.11 20.68 20.06
N CYS A 831 37.75 19.40 19.93
CA CYS A 831 38.13 18.56 18.79
C CYS A 831 37.16 18.71 17.59
N LYS A 832 36.06 19.48 17.71
CA LYS A 832 35.05 19.71 16.67
C LYS A 832 35.23 21.05 15.96
N GLN A 833 34.76 21.14 14.73
CA GLN A 833 34.80 22.37 13.93
C GLN A 833 33.43 23.05 13.90
N ASN A 834 33.42 24.38 13.99
CA ASN A 834 32.24 25.24 13.85
C ASN A 834 31.04 24.82 14.73
N MET A 835 31.11 25.08 16.04
CA MET A 835 29.92 24.92 16.89
C MET A 835 28.77 25.81 16.39
N SER A 836 27.59 25.21 16.27
CA SER A 836 26.35 25.93 16.06
C SER A 836 25.90 26.57 17.38
N VAL A 837 25.44 27.82 17.32
CA VAL A 837 24.95 28.62 18.45
C VAL A 837 23.95 27.83 19.34
N ASP A 838 23.03 27.07 18.74
CA ASP A 838 22.08 26.21 19.48
C ASP A 838 22.78 25.17 20.38
N VAL A 839 23.87 24.58 19.89
CA VAL A 839 24.64 23.57 20.63
C VAL A 839 25.47 24.22 21.72
N GLU A 840 26.02 25.41 21.44
CA GLU A 840 26.76 26.19 22.42
C GLU A 840 25.87 26.62 23.60
N PHE A 841 24.64 27.08 23.34
CA PHE A 841 23.68 27.35 24.42
C PHE A 841 23.32 26.08 25.20
N GLN A 842 23.05 24.96 24.52
CA GLN A 842 22.76 23.69 25.21
C GLN A 842 23.95 23.26 26.11
N VAL A 843 25.19 23.35 25.62
CA VAL A 843 26.39 23.05 26.41
C VAL A 843 26.49 23.98 27.61
N ARG A 844 26.36 25.30 27.43
CA ARG A 844 26.43 26.27 28.52
C ARG A 844 25.38 25.97 29.61
N ASP A 845 24.17 25.60 29.23
CA ASP A 845 23.10 25.27 30.18
C ASP A 845 23.32 23.92 30.90
N THR A 846 23.81 22.89 30.20
CA THR A 846 24.23 21.63 30.84
C THR A 846 25.40 21.87 31.82
N PHE A 847 26.38 22.71 31.47
CA PHE A 847 27.49 23.05 32.37
C PHE A 847 27.01 23.80 33.62
N LYS A 848 26.16 24.83 33.46
CA LYS A 848 25.49 25.50 34.59
C LYS A 848 24.70 24.54 35.49
N LEU A 849 24.04 23.53 34.91
CA LEU A 849 23.30 22.53 35.67
C LEU A 849 24.22 21.58 36.47
N MET A 850 25.37 21.21 35.91
CA MET A 850 26.29 20.22 36.49
C MET A 850 27.30 20.84 37.46
N ARG A 851 27.98 21.92 37.05
CA ARG A 851 29.08 22.60 37.77
C ARG A 851 29.11 24.10 37.39
N PRO A 852 28.36 24.96 38.09
CA PRO A 852 28.33 26.41 37.83
C PRO A 852 29.71 27.10 37.88
N GLU A 853 30.60 26.60 38.74
CA GLU A 853 31.92 27.19 39.02
C GLU A 853 33.03 26.71 38.06
N MET A 854 32.73 25.81 37.11
CA MET A 854 33.74 25.25 36.21
C MET A 854 34.02 26.20 35.03
N PRO A 855 35.27 26.63 34.81
CA PRO A 855 35.63 27.46 33.66
C PRO A 855 35.46 26.69 32.35
N ILE A 856 34.97 27.39 31.32
CA ILE A 856 34.80 26.84 29.95
C ILE A 856 36.00 27.28 29.10
N TYR A 857 36.87 26.34 28.73
CA TYR A 857 38.05 26.63 27.92
C TYR A 857 37.70 26.81 26.43
N THR A 858 38.27 27.85 25.83
CA THR A 858 38.08 28.21 24.41
C THR A 858 39.15 27.64 23.47
N SER A 859 40.21 27.01 24.01
CA SER A 859 41.33 26.45 23.24
C SER A 859 41.52 24.95 23.48
N LEU A 860 41.94 24.24 22.42
CA LEU A 860 42.31 22.83 22.48
C LEU A 860 43.54 22.57 23.36
N GLN A 861 44.47 23.53 23.44
CA GLN A 861 45.70 23.39 24.23
C GLN A 861 45.38 23.43 25.72
N THR A 862 44.72 24.50 26.17
CA THR A 862 44.34 24.71 27.59
C THR A 862 43.38 23.63 28.09
N SER A 863 42.38 23.24 27.30
CA SER A 863 41.49 22.10 27.65
C SER A 863 42.24 20.77 27.77
N SER A 864 43.28 20.52 26.95
CA SER A 864 44.11 19.30 27.07
C SER A 864 45.01 19.30 28.31
N GLU A 865 45.41 20.47 28.80
CA GLU A 865 46.28 20.64 29.96
C GLU A 865 45.49 20.61 31.27
N ALA A 866 44.30 21.21 31.29
CA ALA A 866 43.31 21.05 32.36
C ALA A 866 42.92 19.58 32.55
N LEU A 867 42.65 18.85 31.45
CA LEU A 867 42.34 17.42 31.48
C LEU A 867 43.51 16.57 32.02
N LYS A 868 44.76 16.88 31.66
CA LYS A 868 45.94 16.18 32.24
C LYS A 868 46.09 16.47 33.73
N SER A 869 45.85 17.71 34.15
CA SER A 869 45.98 18.15 35.54
C SER A 869 44.96 17.48 36.46
N ILE A 870 43.68 17.42 36.05
CA ILE A 870 42.63 16.75 36.85
C ILE A 870 42.85 15.24 36.93
N ILE A 871 43.33 14.59 35.85
CA ILE A 871 43.73 13.16 35.87
C ILE A 871 44.93 12.93 36.80
N ALA A 872 45.82 13.91 36.94
CA ALA A 872 46.94 13.88 37.89
C ALA A 872 46.52 14.27 39.34
N GLY A 873 45.22 14.45 39.61
CA GLY A 873 44.70 14.78 40.94
C GLY A 873 44.94 16.22 41.39
N LYS A 874 45.25 17.15 40.48
CA LYS A 874 45.40 18.57 40.76
C LYS A 874 44.23 19.35 40.18
N VAL A 875 43.61 20.22 40.97
CA VAL A 875 42.63 21.19 40.48
C VAL A 875 43.36 22.17 39.54
N PRO A 876 42.92 22.35 38.27
CA PRO A 876 43.50 23.36 37.38
C PRO A 876 43.31 24.76 37.95
N GLU A 877 44.36 25.58 37.98
CA GLU A 877 44.24 27.00 38.35
C GLU A 877 43.43 27.75 37.28
N PRO A 878 42.51 28.65 37.65
CA PRO A 878 41.79 29.47 36.69
C PRO A 878 42.71 30.56 36.13
N GLU A 879 43.04 30.49 34.84
CA GLU A 879 43.72 31.59 34.15
C GLU A 879 42.78 32.80 34.08
N THR A 880 43.26 33.95 34.57
CA THR A 880 42.60 35.25 34.42
C THR A 880 42.64 35.66 32.96
N ILE A 881 41.50 35.58 32.28
CA ILE A 881 41.32 36.19 30.95
C ILE A 881 41.00 37.67 31.18
N ASP A 882 41.92 38.55 30.77
CA ASP A 882 41.66 39.99 30.71
C ASP A 882 40.52 40.23 29.70
N ASN A 883 39.33 40.58 30.21
CA ASN A 883 38.23 41.07 29.39
C ASN A 883 38.39 42.58 29.18
N GLU A 884 39.32 42.99 28.33
CA GLU A 884 39.20 44.30 27.69
C GLU A 884 38.26 44.18 26.47
N ASP A 885 37.49 45.24 26.20
CA ASP A 885 36.42 45.34 25.19
C ASP A 885 35.13 44.52 25.44
N PHE A 886 34.31 44.96 26.40
CA PHE A 886 32.94 45.47 26.12
C PHE A 886 32.34 46.12 27.38
N ASP A 887 32.53 47.45 27.52
CA ASP A 887 32.09 48.22 28.70
C ASP A 887 30.56 48.38 28.85
N ASP A 888 30.17 48.43 30.11
CA ASP A 888 29.04 49.15 30.73
C ASP A 888 27.60 49.00 30.20
N ALA A 889 26.81 48.26 31.00
CA ALA A 889 25.73 48.90 31.76
C ALA A 889 25.37 48.08 33.02
N GLU A 890 26.04 48.35 34.14
CA GLU A 890 25.41 48.23 35.48
C GLU A 890 24.26 49.28 35.57
N ASP A 891 23.25 49.20 36.44
CA ASP A 891 23.31 48.86 37.86
C ASP A 891 21.89 48.62 38.47
N ASP A 892 21.85 48.40 39.79
CA ASP A 892 20.72 48.44 40.73
C ASP A 892 19.87 47.16 40.90
N ILE A 893 20.49 46.17 41.57
CA ILE A 893 19.78 45.21 42.42
C ILE A 893 19.90 45.66 43.88
N THR A 894 18.80 46.09 44.48
CA THR A 894 18.71 46.27 45.94
C THR A 894 18.12 45.03 46.62
N ALA A 895 18.81 44.58 47.68
CA ALA A 895 18.63 43.30 48.37
C ALA A 895 17.34 43.17 49.21
N VAL A 896 16.99 41.91 49.54
CA VAL A 896 16.77 41.52 50.95
C VAL A 896 17.22 40.07 51.19
N ASP A 897 17.71 39.79 52.40
CA ASP A 897 18.54 38.64 52.78
C ASP A 897 17.88 37.26 52.91
N GLU A 898 18.78 36.28 53.03
CA GLU A 898 18.58 34.91 53.47
C GLU A 898 17.78 34.77 54.79
N VAL A 899 16.98 33.70 54.91
CA VAL A 899 16.98 32.90 56.15
C VAL A 899 16.86 31.40 55.84
N SER A 900 17.81 30.66 56.39
CA SER A 900 17.87 29.20 56.58
C SER A 900 16.53 28.44 56.67
N ARG A 901 16.49 27.24 56.07
CA ARG A 901 15.51 26.18 56.40
C ARG A 901 16.18 25.03 57.14
N ASP A 902 16.23 25.15 58.46
CA ASP A 902 16.44 24.01 59.34
C ASP A 902 15.13 23.21 59.54
N SER A 903 15.23 21.95 59.98
CA SER A 903 14.13 20.99 59.96
C SER A 903 13.34 20.92 61.28
N LYS A 904 12.00 20.97 61.21
CA LYS A 904 11.04 20.03 61.85
C LYS A 904 9.57 20.52 61.84
N TYR A 905 8.67 19.55 61.76
CA TYR A 905 7.24 19.51 62.15
C TYR A 905 6.50 20.82 62.53
N PHE A 906 5.40 21.10 61.81
CA PHE A 906 4.18 21.59 62.47
C PHE A 906 2.88 21.08 61.80
N ILE A 907 1.81 21.00 62.59
CA ILE A 907 0.53 20.37 62.24
C ILE A 907 -0.45 21.40 61.65
N PRO A 908 -1.11 21.14 60.50
CA PRO A 908 -2.18 22.01 60.02
C PRO A 908 -3.46 21.86 60.88
N LYS A 909 -3.98 22.99 61.39
CA LYS A 909 -5.37 23.06 61.90
C LYS A 909 -6.36 23.01 60.71
N LYS A 910 -7.60 22.58 61.01
CA LYS A 910 -8.71 22.48 60.04
C LYS A 910 -9.06 23.84 59.38
N PRO A 911 -9.61 23.82 58.16
CA PRO A 911 -10.18 25.00 57.50
C PRO A 911 -11.67 25.20 57.81
N GLU A 912 -12.07 26.47 57.84
CA GLU A 912 -13.39 27.01 57.48
C GLU A 912 -13.10 28.08 56.41
N THR A 913 -13.92 28.35 55.38
CA THR A 913 -15.23 27.85 54.98
C THR A 913 -15.31 27.74 53.44
N GLU A 914 -16.31 27.03 52.92
CA GLU A 914 -16.37 26.61 51.51
C GLU A 914 -16.84 27.69 50.53
N LEU A 915 -16.13 27.81 49.40
CA LEU A 915 -16.65 28.31 48.12
C LEU A 915 -16.35 27.22 47.08
N SER A 916 -17.38 26.79 46.34
CA SER A 916 -17.39 25.50 45.63
C SER A 916 -16.18 25.29 44.71
N GLU A 917 -15.55 24.12 44.82
CA GLU A 917 -14.36 23.79 44.02
C GLU A 917 -14.66 23.78 42.51
N ILE A 918 -15.91 23.48 42.16
CA ILE A 918 -16.43 23.45 40.78
C ILE A 918 -16.37 24.84 40.13
N GLU A 919 -16.63 25.93 40.88
CA GLU A 919 -16.46 27.29 40.33
C GLU A 919 -15.00 27.67 40.16
N LYS A 920 -14.12 27.25 41.09
CA LYS A 920 -12.67 27.49 40.99
C LYS A 920 -12.04 26.74 39.82
N GLU A 921 -12.45 25.49 39.56
CA GLU A 921 -12.05 24.77 38.35
C GLU A 921 -12.62 25.39 37.07
N ARG A 922 -13.90 25.81 37.08
CA ARG A 922 -14.51 26.49 35.93
C ARG A 922 -13.82 27.80 35.59
N LEU A 923 -13.41 28.60 36.59
CA LEU A 923 -12.67 29.84 36.36
C LEU A 923 -11.30 29.55 35.74
N LYS A 924 -10.52 28.65 36.34
CA LYS A 924 -9.20 28.23 35.83
C LYS A 924 -9.26 27.66 34.42
N ALA A 925 -10.25 26.83 34.11
CA ALA A 925 -10.46 26.28 32.76
C ALA A 925 -10.83 27.37 31.73
N LYS A 926 -11.57 28.40 32.16
CA LYS A 926 -11.97 29.54 31.30
C LYS A 926 -10.78 30.48 31.05
N GLU A 927 -9.92 30.68 32.04
CA GLU A 927 -8.66 31.42 31.93
C GLU A 927 -7.64 30.70 31.03
N ALA A 928 -7.39 29.40 31.26
CA ALA A 928 -6.50 28.61 30.41
C ALA A 928 -6.94 28.60 28.93
N ARG A 929 -8.26 28.53 28.67
CA ARG A 929 -8.82 28.61 27.31
C ARG A 929 -8.76 30.02 26.70
N LYS A 930 -8.70 31.07 27.53
CA LYS A 930 -8.48 32.46 27.10
C LYS A 930 -7.01 32.72 26.80
N GLN A 931 -6.10 32.11 27.57
CA GLN A 931 -4.65 32.19 27.38
C GLN A 931 -4.20 31.44 26.13
N LYS A 932 -4.65 30.20 25.91
CA LYS A 932 -4.38 29.47 24.66
C LYS A 932 -4.89 30.22 23.41
N ARG A 933 -6.03 30.90 23.50
CA ARG A 933 -6.55 31.78 22.42
C ARG A 933 -5.78 33.09 22.26
N ARG A 934 -4.98 33.50 23.24
CA ARG A 934 -4.03 34.61 23.15
C ARG A 934 -2.77 34.14 22.44
N GLU A 935 -2.20 33.02 22.88
CA GLU A 935 -1.04 32.35 22.26
C GLU A 935 -1.31 31.98 20.79
N GLU A 936 -2.48 31.42 20.44
CA GLU A 936 -2.85 31.17 19.03
C GLU A 936 -2.96 32.46 18.21
N LYS A 937 -3.41 33.58 18.82
CA LYS A 937 -3.48 34.88 18.14
C LYS A 937 -2.13 35.56 18.03
N GLU A 938 -1.25 35.40 19.01
CA GLU A 938 0.11 35.93 19.00
C GLU A 938 0.98 35.15 18.02
N ASN A 939 0.85 33.82 17.94
CA ASN A 939 1.48 33.01 16.89
C ASN A 939 0.93 33.33 15.49
N GLN A 940 -0.39 33.44 15.32
CA GLN A 940 -0.95 33.83 14.02
C GLN A 940 -0.48 35.23 13.62
N LYS A 941 -0.46 36.18 14.56
CA LYS A 941 0.04 37.53 14.28
C LYS A 941 1.54 37.54 13.99
N ALA A 942 2.35 36.71 14.63
CA ALA A 942 3.78 36.56 14.29
C ALA A 942 3.98 35.95 12.89
N ILE A 943 3.11 35.03 12.46
CA ILE A 943 3.10 34.50 11.09
C ILE A 943 2.66 35.59 10.09
N ASP A 944 1.60 36.33 10.40
CA ASP A 944 1.07 37.40 9.55
C ASP A 944 2.06 38.59 9.45
N ASP A 945 2.73 38.96 10.55
CA ASP A 945 3.77 39.99 10.61
C ASP A 945 5.04 39.51 9.87
N PHE A 946 5.43 38.22 9.96
CA PHE A 946 6.52 37.64 9.17
C PHE A 946 6.21 37.58 7.67
N GLU A 947 4.98 37.21 7.28
CA GLU A 947 4.50 37.22 5.90
C GLU A 947 4.44 38.67 5.36
N ALA A 948 4.05 39.64 6.19
CA ALA A 948 4.05 41.06 5.85
C ALA A 948 5.47 41.66 5.73
N GLU A 949 6.42 41.29 6.60
CA GLU A 949 7.83 41.65 6.46
C GLU A 949 8.45 41.00 5.22
N PHE A 950 8.13 39.73 4.93
CA PHE A 950 8.58 39.04 3.72
C PHE A 950 8.02 39.70 2.45
N GLN A 951 6.73 40.07 2.44
CA GLN A 951 6.12 40.83 1.35
C GLN A 951 6.68 42.25 1.24
N ASN A 952 7.01 42.92 2.35
CA ASN A 952 7.70 44.21 2.33
C ASN A 952 9.13 44.09 1.80
N MET A 953 9.89 43.06 2.20
CA MET A 953 11.24 42.79 1.67
C MET A 953 11.21 42.51 0.16
N MET A 954 10.17 41.81 -0.31
CA MET A 954 9.91 41.62 -1.75
C MET A 954 9.51 42.93 -2.43
N LEU A 955 8.67 43.76 -1.80
CA LEU A 955 8.24 45.06 -2.35
C LEU A 955 9.34 46.13 -2.33
N GLU A 956 10.27 46.12 -1.37
CA GLU A 956 11.44 47.01 -1.34
C GLU A 956 12.40 46.69 -2.48
N ARG A 957 12.60 45.40 -2.82
CA ARG A 957 13.31 44.99 -4.04
C ARG A 957 12.66 45.51 -5.32
N TYR A 958 11.34 45.75 -5.34
CA TYR A 958 10.63 46.35 -6.47
C TYR A 958 10.55 47.88 -6.44
N LYS A 959 10.53 48.52 -5.26
CA LYS A 959 10.35 49.97 -5.09
C LYS A 959 11.65 50.76 -5.26
N ASN A 960 12.81 50.16 -4.97
CA ASN A 960 14.12 50.82 -5.13
C ASN A 960 14.63 50.84 -6.60
N THR A 961 13.75 51.01 -7.59
CA THR A 961 14.15 51.28 -8.98
C THR A 961 13.17 52.21 -9.71
N PRO A 962 13.23 53.53 -9.46
CA PRO A 962 12.51 54.51 -10.29
C PRO A 962 13.13 54.56 -11.69
N GLY A 963 12.32 54.29 -12.72
CA GLY A 963 12.82 54.03 -14.06
C GLY A 963 13.13 55.28 -14.92
N LYS A 964 14.33 55.32 -15.50
CA LYS A 964 14.54 55.67 -16.92
C LYS A 964 15.87 55.09 -17.42
N ARG A 965 15.89 54.66 -18.69
CA ARG A 965 16.84 53.65 -19.20
C ARG A 965 18.22 54.22 -19.55
N SER A 966 19.27 53.59 -19.04
CA SER A 966 20.53 53.36 -19.78
C SER A 966 21.11 52.02 -19.34
N THR A 967 21.08 51.02 -20.23
CA THR A 967 21.55 49.66 -19.92
C THR A 967 23.07 49.57 -19.92
N PHE A 968 23.60 48.92 -18.89
CA PHE A 968 24.92 48.31 -18.91
C PHE A 968 24.85 46.97 -18.18
N ASP A 969 24.46 45.93 -18.93
CA ASP A 969 24.44 44.55 -18.46
C ASP A 969 25.87 44.07 -18.14
N ILE A 970 25.99 43.20 -17.12
CA ILE A 970 27.11 42.24 -17.02
C ILE A 970 26.56 40.91 -17.56
N PRO A 971 26.88 40.51 -18.81
CA PRO A 971 26.25 39.35 -19.42
C PRO A 971 26.81 38.03 -18.87
N VAL A 972 25.91 37.11 -18.50
CA VAL A 972 26.27 35.69 -18.36
C VAL A 972 26.61 35.13 -19.75
N PRO A 973 27.81 34.55 -19.97
CA PRO A 973 28.20 34.07 -21.30
C PRO A 973 27.31 32.92 -21.79
N LYS A 974 26.60 33.13 -22.90
CA LYS A 974 25.99 32.04 -23.68
C LYS A 974 27.08 31.30 -24.44
N HIS A 975 27.36 30.06 -24.06
CA HIS A 975 28.27 29.20 -24.83
C HIS A 975 27.54 28.67 -26.07
N ASN A 976 27.98 29.10 -27.26
CA ASN A 976 27.46 28.61 -28.54
C ASN A 976 28.62 28.50 -29.54
N THR A 977 29.45 27.46 -29.36
CA THR A 977 30.56 27.01 -30.22
C THR A 977 30.96 25.59 -29.77
N PRO A 978 31.56 24.76 -30.64
CA PRO A 978 31.08 23.40 -30.86
C PRO A 978 31.66 22.33 -29.93
N GLU A 979 30.98 21.19 -29.87
CA GLU A 979 31.49 19.96 -29.25
C GLU A 979 32.75 19.47 -29.97
N VAL A 980 33.92 19.75 -29.38
CA VAL A 980 35.15 19.00 -29.67
C VAL A 980 35.17 17.82 -28.70
N ASN A 981 35.01 16.62 -29.25
CA ASN A 981 35.04 15.36 -28.49
C ASN A 981 36.33 15.23 -27.67
N TYR A 982 36.22 15.33 -26.35
CA TYR A 982 37.32 15.00 -25.43
C TYR A 982 37.13 13.59 -24.87
N VAL A 983 37.83 12.63 -25.48
CA VAL A 983 37.95 11.26 -24.96
C VAL A 983 39.09 11.23 -23.95
N PRO A 984 38.88 10.82 -22.68
CA PRO A 984 39.97 10.67 -21.73
C PRO A 984 40.85 9.48 -22.11
N SER A 985 42.10 9.73 -22.49
CA SER A 985 43.06 8.64 -22.70
C SER A 985 43.57 8.11 -21.37
N LYS A 986 43.61 6.78 -21.23
CA LYS A 986 44.40 6.13 -20.18
C LYS A 986 45.87 6.17 -20.61
N ASP A 987 46.65 7.09 -20.05
CA ASP A 987 48.02 6.85 -19.58
C ASP A 987 48.66 8.14 -19.02
N GLY A 988 49.56 7.96 -18.04
CA GLY A 988 50.10 9.03 -17.20
C GLY A 988 51.20 9.87 -17.85
N SER A 989 50.89 10.65 -18.89
CA SER A 989 51.81 11.65 -19.48
C SER A 989 51.20 13.05 -19.52
N LYS A 990 51.92 14.05 -18.98
CA LYS A 990 51.49 15.46 -18.91
C LYS A 990 51.23 16.04 -20.32
N PRO A 991 50.06 16.65 -20.60
CA PRO A 991 49.85 17.43 -21.81
C PRO A 991 50.67 18.74 -21.79
N GLN A 992 51.26 19.09 -22.93
CA GLN A 992 52.05 20.33 -23.09
C GLN A 992 51.16 21.59 -23.15
N THR A 993 51.70 22.69 -22.68
CA THR A 993 51.05 24.01 -22.56
C THR A 993 50.90 24.74 -23.90
N LEU A 994 49.68 25.22 -24.20
CA LEU A 994 49.40 26.24 -25.22
C LEU A 994 48.65 27.41 -24.55
N GLY A 995 49.41 28.37 -24.04
CA GLY A 995 48.98 29.27 -22.96
C GLY A 995 48.30 30.58 -23.37
N LYS A 996 47.13 30.54 -24.00
CA LYS A 996 46.25 31.73 -24.16
C LYS A 996 44.78 31.37 -23.97
N VAL A 997 44.07 32.18 -23.18
CA VAL A 997 42.62 32.08 -22.95
C VAL A 997 41.95 33.30 -23.61
N GLU A 998 40.92 33.08 -24.42
CA GLU A 998 40.25 34.13 -25.17
C GLU A 998 39.01 34.65 -24.42
N TYR A 999 38.94 35.96 -24.22
CA TYR A 999 37.86 36.68 -23.55
C TYR A 999 37.20 37.66 -24.53
N MET A 1000 35.87 37.81 -24.50
CA MET A 1000 35.20 38.87 -25.27
C MET A 1000 34.98 40.12 -24.42
N LEU A 1001 35.68 41.19 -24.75
CA LEU A 1001 35.52 42.51 -24.13
C LEU A 1001 34.38 43.27 -24.83
N LEU A 1002 33.35 43.67 -24.07
CA LEU A 1002 32.29 44.54 -24.55
C LEU A 1002 32.80 45.99 -24.58
N THR A 1003 32.84 46.60 -25.77
CA THR A 1003 33.22 48.02 -25.92
C THR A 1003 32.04 48.84 -26.46
N LYS A 1004 31.78 49.99 -25.84
CA LYS A 1004 30.60 50.83 -26.12
C LYS A 1004 31.07 52.14 -26.77
N LYS A 1005 31.08 52.20 -28.11
CA LYS A 1005 31.12 53.48 -28.85
C LYS A 1005 29.68 53.94 -29.10
N VAL A 1006 29.46 55.26 -29.14
CA VAL A 1006 28.15 55.92 -29.02
C VAL A 1006 27.03 55.17 -29.76
N ASN A 1007 26.07 54.65 -28.98
CA ASN A 1007 24.87 53.93 -29.39
C ASN A 1007 25.00 52.58 -30.14
N LYS A 1008 26.17 51.93 -30.18
CA LYS A 1008 26.25 50.47 -30.39
C LYS A 1008 27.28 49.79 -29.46
N GLN A 1009 26.93 48.62 -28.96
CA GLN A 1009 27.85 47.74 -28.24
C GLN A 1009 28.50 46.77 -29.24
N ASP A 1010 29.83 46.68 -29.24
CA ASP A 1010 30.59 45.69 -30.01
C ASP A 1010 31.38 44.78 -29.06
N LEU A 1011 31.34 43.47 -29.33
CA LEU A 1011 32.14 42.45 -28.65
C LEU A 1011 33.47 42.27 -29.38
N LYS A 1012 34.59 42.39 -28.67
CA LYS A 1012 35.93 42.24 -29.23
C LYS A 1012 36.73 41.16 -28.48
N GLY A 1013 37.16 40.12 -29.20
CA GLY A 1013 38.02 39.08 -28.64
C GLY A 1013 39.39 39.63 -28.22
N ILE A 1014 39.83 39.29 -27.01
CA ILE A 1014 41.14 39.58 -26.45
C ILE A 1014 41.67 38.27 -25.84
N SER A 1015 42.79 37.78 -26.37
CA SER A 1015 43.50 36.62 -25.81
C SER A 1015 44.46 37.07 -24.72
N LEU A 1016 44.27 36.57 -23.49
CA LEU A 1016 45.13 36.82 -22.34
C LEU A 1016 45.99 35.57 -22.03
N PRO A 1017 47.27 35.73 -21.62
CA PRO A 1017 48.09 34.62 -21.14
C PRO A 1017 47.53 33.99 -19.85
N GLN A 1018 47.77 32.69 -19.65
CA GLN A 1018 47.30 31.96 -18.46
C GLN A 1018 47.89 32.46 -17.13
N GLU A 1019 49.01 33.19 -17.16
CA GLU A 1019 49.76 33.64 -15.97
C GLU A 1019 49.15 34.88 -15.27
N SER A 1020 48.05 35.43 -15.80
CA SER A 1020 47.35 36.54 -15.13
C SER A 1020 46.56 36.03 -13.91
N LYS A 1021 46.76 36.67 -12.75
CA LYS A 1021 46.04 36.37 -11.49
C LYS A 1021 44.50 36.33 -11.64
N PHE A 1022 43.95 37.06 -12.61
CA PHE A 1022 42.52 37.04 -12.95
C PHE A 1022 42.09 35.73 -13.62
N VAL A 1023 42.93 35.14 -14.47
CA VAL A 1023 42.67 33.85 -15.12
C VAL A 1023 42.74 32.74 -14.08
N GLU A 1024 43.73 32.79 -13.19
CA GLU A 1024 43.91 31.84 -12.09
C GLU A 1024 42.75 31.85 -11.09
N SER A 1025 42.26 33.02 -10.67
CA SER A 1025 41.11 33.11 -9.76
C SER A 1025 39.81 32.58 -10.40
N VAL A 1026 39.55 32.89 -11.67
CA VAL A 1026 38.38 32.40 -12.41
C VAL A 1026 38.45 30.89 -12.64
N LEU A 1027 39.63 30.33 -12.93
CA LEU A 1027 39.83 28.88 -13.03
C LEU A 1027 39.57 28.19 -11.68
N ARG A 1028 40.11 28.73 -10.58
CA ARG A 1028 39.92 28.20 -9.23
C ARG A 1028 38.46 28.28 -8.77
N GLU A 1029 37.74 29.34 -9.12
CA GLU A 1029 36.31 29.46 -8.84
C GLU A 1029 35.49 28.45 -9.65
N LYS A 1030 35.83 28.26 -10.94
CA LYS A 1030 35.19 27.26 -11.81
C LYS A 1030 35.42 25.83 -11.31
N GLU A 1031 36.62 25.52 -10.83
CA GLU A 1031 36.96 24.23 -10.22
C GLU A 1031 36.20 24.00 -8.89
N ASN A 1032 36.10 25.03 -8.04
CA ASN A 1032 35.30 24.95 -6.80
C ASN A 1032 33.81 24.74 -7.08
N ARG A 1033 33.23 25.44 -8.06
CA ARG A 1033 31.83 25.23 -8.49
C ARG A 1033 31.62 23.81 -9.02
N TRP A 1034 32.55 23.27 -9.82
CA TRP A 1034 32.49 21.90 -10.31
C TRP A 1034 32.54 20.87 -9.17
N LYS A 1035 33.47 21.02 -8.23
CA LYS A 1035 33.56 20.15 -7.02
C LYS A 1035 32.30 20.23 -6.14
N ALA A 1036 31.71 21.41 -6.00
CA ALA A 1036 30.44 21.57 -5.27
C ALA A 1036 29.28 20.85 -5.99
N GLN A 1037 29.19 20.99 -7.32
CA GLN A 1037 28.17 20.36 -8.13
C GLN A 1037 28.33 18.83 -8.17
N GLU A 1038 29.55 18.31 -8.15
CA GLU A 1038 29.85 16.88 -8.05
C GLU A 1038 29.58 16.30 -6.66
N ARG A 1039 29.83 17.07 -5.58
CA ARG A 1039 29.36 16.70 -4.22
C ARG A 1039 27.83 16.58 -4.18
N ILE A 1040 27.10 17.57 -4.70
CA ILE A 1040 25.63 17.53 -4.77
C ILE A 1040 25.17 16.32 -5.58
N ARG A 1041 25.79 16.06 -6.74
CA ARG A 1041 25.50 14.88 -7.58
C ARG A 1041 25.73 13.57 -6.83
N ASN A 1042 26.83 13.44 -6.09
CA ASN A 1042 27.14 12.25 -5.30
C ASN A 1042 26.21 12.07 -4.08
N ILE A 1043 25.71 13.17 -3.49
CA ILE A 1043 24.69 13.14 -2.44
C ILE A 1043 23.35 12.64 -3.02
N VAL A 1044 22.92 13.16 -4.17
CA VAL A 1044 21.70 12.72 -4.87
C VAL A 1044 21.82 11.24 -5.30
N LEU A 1045 22.95 10.83 -5.89
CA LEU A 1045 23.20 9.45 -6.29
C LEU A 1045 23.31 8.45 -5.12
N ARG A 1046 23.68 8.91 -3.92
CA ARG A 1046 23.56 8.10 -2.68
C ARG A 1046 22.12 8.01 -2.22
N TYR A 1047 21.41 9.14 -2.22
CA TYR A 1047 20.00 9.23 -1.82
C TYR A 1047 19.09 8.35 -2.68
N GLU A 1048 19.30 8.31 -4.00
CA GLU A 1048 18.58 7.42 -4.92
C GLU A 1048 18.91 5.94 -4.72
N ARG A 1049 20.16 5.61 -4.35
CA ARG A 1049 20.61 4.23 -4.16
C ARG A 1049 20.10 3.64 -2.83
N GLU A 1050 20.15 4.42 -1.75
CA GLU A 1050 19.66 4.00 -0.43
C GLU A 1050 18.12 3.82 -0.40
N HIS A 1051 17.37 4.40 -1.33
CA HIS A 1051 15.91 4.23 -1.44
C HIS A 1051 15.48 3.02 -2.27
N LEU A 1052 16.38 2.37 -3.01
CA LEU A 1052 16.03 1.20 -3.84
C LEU A 1052 16.12 -0.15 -3.10
N ASP A 1053 16.93 -0.22 -2.03
CA ASP A 1053 17.22 -1.49 -1.33
C ASP A 1053 16.23 -1.82 -0.19
N ASP A 1054 15.49 -0.82 0.33
CA ASP A 1054 14.65 -0.93 1.55
C ASP A 1054 13.27 -1.59 1.32
N ASP A 1055 12.90 -1.86 0.05
CA ASP A 1055 11.60 -2.46 -0.36
C ASP A 1055 11.71 -3.97 -0.74
N SER A 1056 12.82 -4.64 -0.41
CA SER A 1056 12.99 -6.07 -0.64
C SER A 1056 12.49 -6.94 0.55
N PRO A 1057 11.67 -7.99 0.31
CA PRO A 1057 11.13 -8.81 1.39
C PRO A 1057 12.18 -9.75 1.99
N MET A 1058 12.42 -9.63 3.30
CA MET A 1058 13.32 -10.49 4.06
C MET A 1058 12.69 -11.87 4.34
N GLU A 1059 12.70 -12.76 3.34
CA GLU A 1059 12.52 -14.21 3.53
C GLU A 1059 13.70 -14.99 2.92
N ASN A 1060 14.33 -15.83 3.76
CA ASN A 1060 15.44 -16.75 3.46
C ASN A 1060 16.83 -16.17 3.09
N ASP A 1061 17.59 -15.74 4.11
CA ASP A 1061 19.06 -15.99 4.17
C ASP A 1061 19.31 -16.90 5.39
N PRO A 1062 19.85 -18.13 5.23
CA PRO A 1062 20.02 -19.05 6.34
C PRO A 1062 21.10 -18.58 7.32
N LEU A 1063 20.83 -18.76 8.62
CA LEU A 1063 21.76 -18.69 9.77
C LEU A 1063 23.24 -18.46 9.40
N ARG A 1064 23.67 -17.18 9.32
CA ARG A 1064 25.10 -16.89 9.28
C ARG A 1064 25.74 -17.39 10.59
N PRO A 1065 26.88 -18.11 10.54
CA PRO A 1065 27.40 -18.78 11.72
C PRO A 1065 27.72 -17.81 12.85
N ILE A 1066 27.39 -18.22 14.08
CA ILE A 1066 27.85 -17.54 15.29
C ILE A 1066 29.37 -17.64 15.34
N MET A 1067 30.08 -16.59 14.92
CA MET A 1067 31.49 -16.42 15.24
C MET A 1067 31.61 -16.09 16.74
N GLN A 1068 31.56 -17.13 17.57
CA GLN A 1068 31.97 -17.01 18.96
C GLN A 1068 33.45 -16.55 18.98
N PRO A 1069 33.79 -15.43 19.66
CA PRO A 1069 35.19 -15.17 19.95
C PRO A 1069 35.75 -16.34 20.75
N LYS A 1070 36.90 -16.87 20.35
CA LYS A 1070 37.53 -18.02 21.03
C LYS A 1070 37.67 -17.71 22.52
N ILE A 1071 36.96 -18.47 23.35
CA ILE A 1071 37.11 -18.41 24.81
C ILE A 1071 38.52 -18.88 25.15
N VAL A 1072 39.43 -17.92 25.37
CA VAL A 1072 40.73 -18.18 25.98
C VAL A 1072 40.46 -18.55 27.44
N ARG A 1073 40.24 -19.84 27.70
CA ARG A 1073 40.19 -20.36 29.07
C ARG A 1073 41.53 -20.07 29.74
N ARG A 1074 41.56 -19.07 30.64
CA ARG A 1074 42.61 -18.99 31.68
C ARG A 1074 42.62 -20.33 32.40
N ARG A 1075 43.70 -21.12 32.22
CA ARG A 1075 43.94 -22.27 33.09
C ARG A 1075 44.18 -21.73 34.49
N VAL A 1076 43.34 -22.17 35.44
CA VAL A 1076 43.67 -22.10 36.86
C VAL A 1076 44.92 -22.95 37.07
N LEU A 1077 45.98 -22.36 37.62
CA LEU A 1077 47.17 -23.09 38.01
C LEU A 1077 46.87 -23.81 39.32
N THR A 1078 46.87 -25.15 39.28
CA THR A 1078 46.90 -25.98 40.49
C THR A 1078 48.34 -26.15 40.97
N THR A 1079 48.52 -26.32 42.28
CA THR A 1079 49.78 -26.15 43.02
C THR A 1079 50.76 -27.34 42.93
N GLU A 1080 50.67 -28.19 41.90
CA GLU A 1080 51.48 -29.42 41.79
C GLU A 1080 52.59 -29.36 40.71
N SER A 1081 52.68 -28.27 39.94
CA SER A 1081 53.60 -28.16 38.80
C SER A 1081 54.91 -27.40 39.07
N ILE A 1082 55.24 -27.09 40.33
CA ILE A 1082 56.37 -26.21 40.69
C ILE A 1082 57.69 -26.97 41.00
N GLU A 1083 57.66 -28.29 41.23
CA GLU A 1083 58.85 -29.04 41.69
C GLU A 1083 59.60 -29.87 40.63
N LYS A 1084 59.15 -29.90 39.36
CA LYS A 1084 59.84 -30.67 38.31
C LYS A 1084 60.06 -29.87 37.03
N MET A 1085 61.21 -29.18 36.97
CA MET A 1085 62.07 -28.90 35.80
C MET A 1085 62.99 -27.70 36.07
N LYS A 1086 63.85 -27.81 37.10
CA LYS A 1086 65.20 -27.25 37.01
C LYS A 1086 66.04 -28.28 36.26
N THR A 1087 66.64 -27.92 35.12
CA THR A 1087 68.05 -28.22 34.73
C THR A 1087 68.29 -28.11 33.21
N VAL A 1088 69.47 -27.56 32.88
CA VAL A 1088 70.25 -27.64 31.61
C VAL A 1088 69.91 -26.62 30.51
N ASP A 1089 70.96 -25.87 30.14
CA ASP A 1089 71.07 -24.91 29.03
C ASP A 1089 71.50 -25.61 27.69
N PRO A 1090 72.26 -25.01 26.76
CA PRO A 1090 71.73 -24.55 25.47
C PRO A 1090 72.45 -25.18 24.24
N GLU A 1091 72.05 -24.84 22.99
CA GLU A 1091 73.00 -24.48 21.90
C GLU A 1091 72.39 -24.11 20.52
N THR A 1092 73.19 -23.38 19.74
CA THR A 1092 73.24 -23.29 18.25
C THR A 1092 72.14 -22.58 17.40
N THR A 1093 72.33 -21.26 17.24
CA THR A 1093 72.76 -20.55 16.00
C THR A 1093 72.02 -20.61 14.63
N THR A 1094 72.11 -19.46 13.95
CA THR A 1094 72.17 -19.18 12.48
C THR A 1094 70.91 -19.07 11.59
N SER A 1095 70.46 -17.82 11.44
CA SER A 1095 70.28 -17.09 10.17
C SER A 1095 70.44 -17.81 8.81
N SER A 1096 69.52 -17.57 7.86
CA SER A 1096 69.71 -16.54 6.80
C SER A 1096 68.61 -16.50 5.71
N SER A 1097 68.56 -15.35 5.03
CA SER A 1097 67.72 -14.94 3.90
C SER A 1097 67.91 -15.71 2.58
N GLY A 1098 66.93 -15.67 1.65
CA GLY A 1098 67.27 -15.90 0.22
C GLY A 1098 66.19 -16.15 -0.85
N ASN A 1099 65.40 -15.12 -1.20
CA ASN A 1099 64.87 -14.79 -2.55
C ASN A 1099 64.52 -15.84 -3.65
N SER A 1100 63.37 -15.57 -4.31
CA SER A 1100 63.09 -15.65 -5.77
C SER A 1100 62.92 -17.03 -6.45
N ALA A 1101 62.27 -17.18 -7.62
CA ALA A 1101 61.17 -16.47 -8.30
C ALA A 1101 60.79 -17.22 -9.60
N LYS A 1102 59.49 -17.19 -10.00
CA LYS A 1102 58.90 -17.37 -11.36
C LYS A 1102 57.38 -17.66 -11.17
N ARG A 1103 56.41 -16.87 -11.68
CA ARG A 1103 55.98 -16.68 -13.09
C ARG A 1103 55.82 -18.03 -13.83
N SER A 1104 54.66 -18.41 -14.36
CA SER A 1104 53.36 -17.72 -14.54
C SER A 1104 52.20 -18.77 -14.59
N ASP A 1105 50.92 -18.52 -14.93
CA ASP A 1105 50.29 -17.40 -15.63
C ASP A 1105 48.77 -17.21 -15.37
N ALA A 1106 48.24 -16.13 -15.98
CA ALA A 1106 46.88 -15.84 -16.48
C ALA A 1106 45.79 -16.96 -16.43
N LEU A 1107 44.64 -16.73 -15.77
CA LEU A 1107 43.42 -16.00 -16.25
C LEU A 1107 42.56 -16.77 -17.27
N ASP A 1108 41.38 -17.26 -16.83
CA ASP A 1108 40.07 -16.73 -17.29
C ASP A 1108 38.88 -17.55 -16.74
N LYS A 1109 38.19 -17.03 -15.71
CA LYS A 1109 36.73 -16.78 -15.64
C LYS A 1109 36.26 -16.35 -14.25
#